data_AF-A0A1H3ZP76-F1
#
_entry.id   AF-A0A1H3ZP76-F1
#
_cell.length_a   1.000
_cell.length_b   1.000
_cell.length_c   1.000
_cell.angle_alpha   90.00
_cell.angle_beta   90.00
_cell.angle_gamma   90.00
#
_symmetry.space_group_name_H-M   'P 1'
#
loop_
_entity.id
_entity.type
_entity.pdbx_description
1 polymer ?
#
loop_
_entity_poly.entity_id
_entity_poly.type
_entity_poly.pdbx_seq_one_letter_code
_entity_poly.pdbx_strand_id
1 'polypeptide(L)'
;MNLKNLGIGLLSIFFAVSCGKSEKKSGSNGALNKSHAEQVYVAPGEHDDYYAFISGGYSGNLLVYGLPSGRMFKEIPVFSQFPTSGYGYSEETKAMLNTSHGFIPWGDLHHPDISQTDGVTDGRWVFVNENNTPRIARVDLETFETVEVIEVPNSAGNHSSSFVTENTEYVVAGTRFSVPFPQQDISIKDYKGKFKGALSFIKVDQETGAMDINFQLMMPGFNYDLSHPGRGQSHGWFFFTTYNTEEASTLLEVNASQNDKDFIAAVNWKKIEEYVANGGGEMMPAEYAHNTYDHHTHVGKSEMKKEVRIVNPSDVPGAVFFLPTPKSPHGCDISPDGQYIVGNGKLSANLTVHSFPKMIKAIENESFDGEAYGIPILNFDETLAGVVENPGLGPLHTEFDDKGNAYTTFFITSEVVKWELGSWEIKDRKPTYYSVGHLTIPGGNSRKPDGKYMFAMNKITKDRYLPVGPELEHSAQLYDISGDKMELISDFPTHGEPHYAAAIKADKVAPNSRKIYRLDENEHPYAVKNEGETKVVRDGKTVHVYMSTIRSHFNPDNIEGIKVGDKVYFHITNLEQDFDVPHGFAMIGQNNSELLIMPGQTKTTTWEPDRVGVWPFYCTDFCSALHQEMQGYIRVSPADSDIELSWSLGEE
;
A
#
# COMPACT_ATOMS: atom_id res chain seq x y z
N MET A 1 81.84 21.20 26.13
CA MET A 1 81.74 20.96 27.58
C MET A 1 80.51 21.71 28.09
N ASN A 2 79.47 20.91 28.43
CA ASN A 2 78.25 21.14 29.24
C ASN A 2 77.64 22.55 29.32
N LEU A 3 76.53 22.81 28.63
CA LEU A 3 75.10 22.53 28.98
C LEU A 3 74.54 23.46 30.07
N LYS A 4 73.90 24.53 29.57
CA LYS A 4 72.97 25.44 30.24
C LYS A 4 71.52 24.94 30.07
N ASN A 5 70.66 25.33 31.00
CA ASN A 5 69.23 25.74 30.90
C ASN A 5 68.54 25.37 32.23
N LEU A 6 68.14 26.25 33.18
CA LEU A 6 67.41 27.53 33.14
C LEU A 6 66.18 27.44 32.22
N GLY A 7 64.91 27.45 32.66
CA GLY A 7 64.28 28.00 33.85
C GLY A 7 63.41 29.20 33.46
N ILE A 8 62.13 28.98 33.14
CA ILE A 8 61.04 29.97 32.96
C ILE A 8 59.73 29.19 33.21
N GLY A 9 58.74 29.58 34.01
CA GLY A 9 58.35 30.86 34.60
C GLY A 9 56.83 30.99 34.44
N LEU A 10 56.07 30.64 35.48
CA LEU A 10 54.61 30.81 35.59
C LEU A 10 54.28 32.29 35.84
N LEU A 11 53.35 32.88 35.09
CA LEU A 11 52.66 34.09 35.52
C LEU A 11 51.22 34.15 34.98
N SER A 12 50.27 33.98 35.90
CA SER A 12 48.84 34.11 35.74
C SER A 12 48.44 35.60 35.77
N ILE A 13 47.71 36.06 34.77
CA ILE A 13 47.16 37.43 34.71
C ILE A 13 45.65 37.37 34.91
N PHE A 14 45.22 37.87 36.07
CA PHE A 14 43.83 38.25 36.35
C PHE A 14 43.56 39.63 35.74
N PHE A 15 42.55 39.74 34.88
CA PHE A 15 41.91 41.02 34.56
C PHE A 15 40.45 40.98 34.99
N ALA A 16 40.13 41.73 36.03
CA ALA A 16 38.76 42.12 36.37
C ALA A 16 38.57 43.58 35.91
N VAL A 17 37.64 43.82 34.98
CA VAL A 17 37.15 45.17 34.66
C VAL A 17 35.62 45.15 34.50
N SER A 18 34.98 45.74 35.50
CA SER A 18 33.84 46.66 35.47
C SER A 18 32.52 46.26 34.80
N CYS A 19 31.48 46.22 35.64
CA CYS A 19 30.07 46.13 35.28
C CYS A 19 29.58 47.38 34.53
N GLY A 20 29.10 47.18 33.30
CA GLY A 20 28.18 48.08 32.61
C GLY A 20 26.78 47.45 32.57
N LYS A 21 25.84 48.02 33.33
CA LYS A 21 24.42 47.69 33.27
C LYS A 21 23.86 48.02 31.88
N SER A 22 23.45 47.00 31.14
CA SER A 22 22.44 47.12 30.08
C SER A 22 21.29 46.19 30.44
N GLU A 23 20.10 46.76 30.55
CA GLU A 23 18.86 46.09 30.94
C GLU A 23 18.53 44.98 29.92
N LYS A 24 18.81 43.73 30.29
CA LYS A 24 18.13 42.58 29.69
C LYS A 24 16.74 42.51 30.32
N LYS A 25 15.73 42.88 29.54
CA LYS A 25 14.35 42.43 29.75
C LYS A 25 14.38 40.90 29.83
N SER A 26 14.22 40.37 31.03
CA SER A 26 13.94 38.95 31.24
C SER A 26 12.52 38.68 30.76
N GLY A 27 12.37 38.36 29.48
CA GLY A 27 11.25 37.54 29.04
C GLY A 27 11.45 36.14 29.63
N SER A 28 10.47 35.69 30.41
CA SER A 28 10.41 34.32 30.90
C SER A 28 10.22 33.37 29.73
N ASN A 29 11.31 32.81 29.19
CA ASN A 29 11.25 31.63 28.32
C ASN A 29 10.99 30.40 29.22
N GLY A 30 9.73 30.17 29.55
CA GLY A 30 9.24 28.89 30.04
C GLY A 30 8.89 27.99 28.84
N ALA A 31 9.35 26.74 28.90
CA ALA A 31 9.33 25.70 27.85
C ALA A 31 10.25 26.02 26.64
N LEU A 32 11.36 25.28 26.55
CA LEU A 32 12.28 25.32 25.41
C LEU A 32 11.55 24.79 24.16
N ASN A 33 11.38 25.63 23.13
CA ASN A 33 10.98 25.16 21.80
C ASN A 33 12.06 24.19 21.30
N LYS A 34 11.71 22.91 21.13
CA LYS A 34 12.59 21.91 20.51
C LYS A 34 12.94 22.37 19.09
N SER A 35 14.19 22.19 18.68
CA SER A 35 14.55 22.35 17.26
C SER A 35 13.87 21.28 16.40
N HIS A 36 13.67 21.55 15.10
CA HIS A 36 13.09 20.55 14.19
C HIS A 36 13.90 19.24 14.18
N ALA A 37 15.24 19.34 14.27
CA ALA A 37 16.11 18.17 14.37
C ALA A 37 15.81 17.32 15.61
N GLU A 38 15.59 17.96 16.77
CA GLU A 38 15.22 17.24 18.01
C GLU A 38 13.80 16.66 17.96
N GLN A 39 12.91 17.18 17.11
CA GLN A 39 11.55 16.65 16.96
C GLN A 39 11.49 15.37 16.12
N VAL A 40 12.43 15.19 15.17
CA VAL A 40 12.48 14.02 14.28
C VAL A 40 13.59 13.04 14.62
N TYR A 41 14.48 13.40 15.55
CA TYR A 41 15.55 12.53 16.01
C TYR A 41 15.00 11.38 16.85
N VAL A 42 15.23 10.16 16.39
CA VAL A 42 14.99 8.91 17.13
C VAL A 42 16.36 8.25 17.34
N ALA A 43 16.79 8.13 18.60
CA ALA A 43 18.15 7.68 18.91
C ALA A 43 18.36 6.19 18.56
N PRO A 44 19.60 5.73 18.37
CA PRO A 44 19.89 4.31 18.25
C PRO A 44 19.33 3.50 19.44
N GLY A 45 18.50 2.50 19.16
CA GLY A 45 17.80 1.69 20.17
C GLY A 45 16.45 2.25 20.62
N GLU A 46 16.06 3.44 20.17
CA GLU A 46 14.70 3.98 20.30
C GLU A 46 13.89 3.70 19.02
N HIS A 47 12.57 3.72 19.15
CA HIS A 47 11.65 3.39 18.07
C HIS A 47 10.76 4.58 17.69
N ASP A 48 10.36 4.61 16.43
CA ASP A 48 9.36 5.52 15.92
C ASP A 48 7.99 5.28 16.58
N ASP A 49 7.19 6.34 16.67
CA ASP A 49 5.87 6.32 17.32
C ASP A 49 4.78 5.70 16.41
N TYR A 50 5.00 5.71 15.08
CA TYR A 50 4.02 5.28 14.08
C TYR A 50 4.68 4.45 12.98
N TYR A 51 3.91 3.51 12.43
CA TYR A 51 4.12 2.95 11.09
C TYR A 51 3.37 3.80 10.07
N ALA A 52 4.02 4.10 8.95
CA ALA A 52 3.41 4.65 7.75
C ALA A 52 3.55 3.64 6.61
N PHE A 53 2.42 3.18 6.10
CA PHE A 53 2.30 2.31 4.93
C PHE A 53 2.07 3.19 3.71
N ILE A 54 3.13 3.36 2.93
CA ILE A 54 3.19 4.30 1.81
C ILE A 54 3.16 3.50 0.51
N SER A 55 2.31 3.90 -0.44
CA SER A 55 2.29 3.28 -1.76
C SER A 55 3.66 3.33 -2.43
N GLY A 56 4.08 2.24 -3.07
CA GLY A 56 5.27 2.24 -3.93
C GLY A 56 4.98 2.59 -5.39
N GLY A 57 3.75 3.05 -5.70
CA GLY A 57 3.30 3.37 -7.05
C GLY A 57 3.70 2.31 -8.07
N TYR A 58 4.42 2.71 -9.11
CA TYR A 58 4.84 1.83 -10.20
C TYR A 58 5.91 0.79 -9.83
N SER A 59 6.39 0.76 -8.58
CA SER A 59 7.12 -0.43 -8.08
C SER A 59 6.19 -1.62 -7.86
N GLY A 60 4.89 -1.37 -7.65
CA GLY A 60 3.86 -2.38 -7.36
C GLY A 60 3.95 -2.96 -5.95
N ASN A 61 4.76 -2.38 -5.07
CA ASN A 61 5.02 -2.86 -3.71
C ASN A 61 4.60 -1.83 -2.66
N LEU A 62 4.48 -2.28 -1.41
CA LEU A 62 4.10 -1.44 -0.27
C LEU A 62 5.33 -1.07 0.56
N LEU A 63 5.54 0.21 0.82
CA LEU A 63 6.67 0.70 1.60
C LEU A 63 6.26 0.95 3.06
N VAL A 64 7.11 0.53 4.00
CA VAL A 64 6.90 0.72 5.45
C VAL A 64 7.92 1.72 5.97
N TYR A 65 7.45 2.83 6.50
CA TYR A 65 8.26 3.90 7.10
C TYR A 65 7.93 4.09 8.59
N GLY A 66 8.89 4.64 9.33
CA GLY A 66 8.69 5.12 10.70
C GLY A 66 8.51 6.64 10.78
N LEU A 67 7.58 7.10 11.61
CA LEU A 67 7.45 8.52 11.97
C LEU A 67 7.76 8.75 13.46
N PRO A 68 8.52 9.81 13.82
CA PRO A 68 8.85 10.97 12.98
C PRO A 68 10.17 10.87 12.20
N SER A 69 10.92 9.76 12.27
CA SER A 69 12.27 9.71 11.69
C SER A 69 12.32 9.75 10.17
N GLY A 70 11.25 9.34 9.48
CA GLY A 70 11.21 9.24 8.01
C GLY A 70 12.08 8.11 7.46
N ARG A 71 12.47 7.14 8.29
CA ARG A 71 13.29 5.99 7.88
C ARG A 71 12.39 4.92 7.27
N MET A 72 12.80 4.37 6.12
CA MET A 72 12.17 3.18 5.55
C MET A 72 12.64 1.93 6.30
N PHE A 73 11.71 1.11 6.76
CA PHE A 73 11.96 -0.15 7.46
C PHE A 73 11.94 -1.35 6.52
N LYS A 74 11.00 -1.39 5.57
CA LYS A 74 10.76 -2.55 4.71
C LYS A 74 10.03 -2.14 3.43
N GLU A 75 10.31 -2.85 2.34
CA GLU A 75 9.46 -2.93 1.17
C GLU A 75 8.80 -4.32 1.16
N ILE A 76 7.47 -4.35 1.15
CA ILE A 76 6.67 -5.58 1.14
C ILE A 76 6.29 -5.85 -0.32
N PRO A 77 6.70 -6.99 -0.90
CA PRO A 77 6.34 -7.32 -2.26
C PRO A 77 4.85 -7.67 -2.35
N VAL A 78 4.15 -7.09 -3.33
CA VAL A 78 2.70 -7.30 -3.51
C VAL A 78 2.41 -7.75 -4.94
N PHE A 79 2.48 -6.81 -5.89
CA PHE A 79 2.04 -7.02 -7.27
C PHE A 79 3.21 -7.21 -8.24
N SER A 80 4.44 -7.08 -7.77
CA SER A 80 5.65 -7.17 -8.57
C SER A 80 6.56 -8.30 -8.12
N GLN A 81 7.28 -8.88 -9.06
CA GLN A 81 8.40 -9.75 -8.76
C GLN A 81 9.45 -8.99 -7.94
N PHE A 82 9.98 -9.61 -6.89
CA PHE A 82 10.88 -8.95 -5.94
C PHE A 82 12.13 -9.80 -5.69
N PRO A 83 13.22 -9.51 -6.41
CA PRO A 83 14.43 -10.34 -6.36
C PRO A 83 15.09 -10.44 -4.99
N THR A 84 14.88 -9.46 -4.10
CA THR A 84 15.48 -9.42 -2.75
C THR A 84 14.99 -10.55 -1.84
N SER A 85 13.80 -11.10 -2.09
CA SER A 85 13.26 -12.22 -1.28
C SER A 85 12.88 -13.46 -2.08
N GLY A 86 13.06 -13.40 -3.40
CA GLY A 86 12.58 -14.40 -4.35
C GLY A 86 11.06 -14.39 -4.55
N TYR A 87 10.32 -13.36 -4.10
CA TYR A 87 8.87 -13.29 -4.29
C TYR A 87 8.51 -13.16 -5.77
N GLY A 88 7.58 -14.00 -6.24
CA GLY A 88 7.23 -14.14 -7.66
C GLY A 88 8.26 -14.92 -8.48
N TYR A 89 9.34 -15.39 -7.86
CA TYR A 89 10.39 -16.23 -8.47
C TYR A 89 10.43 -17.64 -7.88
N SER A 90 10.16 -17.77 -6.58
CA SER A 90 10.04 -19.05 -5.89
C SER A 90 8.79 -19.79 -6.36
N GLU A 91 8.81 -21.13 -6.33
CA GLU A 91 7.63 -21.91 -6.73
C GLU A 91 6.41 -21.61 -5.86
N GLU A 92 6.64 -21.26 -4.59
CA GLU A 92 5.61 -20.93 -3.61
C GLU A 92 4.90 -19.61 -3.91
N THR A 93 5.58 -18.64 -4.51
CA THR A 93 5.05 -17.26 -4.63
C THR A 93 4.66 -16.88 -6.05
N LYS A 94 5.04 -17.67 -7.07
CA LYS A 94 4.61 -17.46 -8.47
C LYS A 94 3.09 -17.32 -8.61
N ALA A 95 2.34 -18.15 -7.87
CA ALA A 95 0.88 -18.14 -7.91
C ALA A 95 0.27 -16.78 -7.49
N MET A 96 0.95 -16.01 -6.64
CA MET A 96 0.46 -14.71 -6.17
C MET A 96 0.38 -13.64 -7.28
N LEU A 97 1.07 -13.86 -8.39
CA LEU A 97 1.12 -12.96 -9.54
C LEU A 97 0.32 -13.48 -10.76
N ASN A 98 -0.41 -14.58 -10.60
CA ASN A 98 -1.31 -15.06 -11.64
C ASN A 98 -2.58 -14.20 -11.71
N THR A 99 -3.02 -13.93 -12.92
CA THR A 99 -4.27 -13.23 -13.25
C THR A 99 -5.00 -13.96 -14.37
N SER A 100 -6.22 -13.56 -14.69
CA SER A 100 -6.94 -14.00 -15.89
C SER A 100 -6.18 -13.76 -17.19
N HIS A 101 -5.18 -12.87 -17.17
CA HIS A 101 -4.28 -12.56 -18.28
C HIS A 101 -2.95 -13.34 -18.25
N GLY A 102 -2.79 -14.28 -17.32
CA GLY A 102 -1.57 -15.06 -17.11
C GLY A 102 -0.69 -14.50 -15.99
N PHE A 103 0.60 -14.80 -16.03
CA PHE A 103 1.55 -14.31 -15.04
C PHE A 103 1.95 -12.86 -15.33
N ILE A 104 1.65 -11.93 -14.43
CA ILE A 104 1.97 -10.51 -14.57
C ILE A 104 3.02 -10.11 -13.50
N PRO A 105 4.28 -9.84 -13.90
CA PRO A 105 5.41 -9.68 -12.97
C PRO A 105 5.52 -8.29 -12.33
N TRP A 106 4.55 -7.41 -12.55
CA TRP A 106 4.61 -6.02 -12.10
C TRP A 106 3.23 -5.45 -11.75
N GLY A 107 3.22 -4.32 -11.07
CA GLY A 107 2.00 -3.59 -10.76
C GLY A 107 2.21 -2.11 -10.48
N ASP A 108 1.11 -1.41 -10.28
CA ASP A 108 1.04 0.02 -10.01
C ASP A 108 0.11 0.27 -8.80
N LEU A 109 0.70 0.31 -7.60
CA LEU A 109 -0.01 0.28 -6.32
C LEU A 109 -0.39 1.69 -5.86
N HIS A 110 -1.66 1.96 -5.54
CA HIS A 110 -2.10 3.33 -5.24
C HIS A 110 -2.46 3.64 -3.78
N HIS A 111 -3.55 3.06 -3.27
CA HIS A 111 -4.17 3.46 -2.00
C HIS A 111 -4.12 2.34 -0.96
N PRO A 112 -3.12 2.37 -0.05
CA PRO A 112 -3.15 1.56 1.15
C PRO A 112 -4.23 2.07 2.12
N ASP A 113 -4.97 1.16 2.73
CA ASP A 113 -5.90 1.44 3.83
C ASP A 113 -5.82 0.35 4.90
N ILE A 114 -6.04 0.72 6.16
CA ILE A 114 -5.81 -0.16 7.31
C ILE A 114 -7.15 -0.67 7.84
N SER A 115 -7.20 -1.95 8.19
CA SER A 115 -8.38 -2.54 8.85
C SER A 115 -8.83 -1.72 10.07
N GLN A 116 -10.15 -1.59 10.22
CA GLN A 116 -10.81 -0.84 11.26
C GLN A 116 -11.85 -1.67 12.00
N THR A 117 -12.02 -1.35 13.29
CA THR A 117 -13.10 -1.83 14.16
C THR A 117 -13.74 -0.61 14.82
N ASP A 118 -15.06 -0.47 14.74
CA ASP A 118 -15.82 0.70 15.21
C ASP A 118 -15.26 2.04 14.66
N GLY A 119 -14.76 2.01 13.43
CA GLY A 119 -14.15 3.15 12.75
C GLY A 119 -12.82 3.59 13.33
N VAL A 120 -12.11 2.70 14.03
CA VAL A 120 -10.78 2.93 14.56
C VAL A 120 -9.83 1.92 13.94
N THR A 121 -8.69 2.38 13.42
CA THR A 121 -7.65 1.50 12.89
C THR A 121 -7.21 0.49 13.95
N ASP A 122 -7.17 -0.79 13.60
CA ASP A 122 -6.85 -1.88 14.53
C ASP A 122 -5.56 -2.62 14.17
N GLY A 123 -5.04 -2.45 12.96
CA GLY A 123 -3.73 -2.97 12.58
C GLY A 123 -3.69 -4.48 12.37
N ARG A 124 -4.83 -5.13 12.06
CA ARG A 124 -4.87 -6.53 11.61
C ARG A 124 -4.27 -6.67 10.21
N TRP A 125 -4.71 -5.82 9.27
CA TRP A 125 -4.33 -5.91 7.86
C TRP A 125 -4.15 -4.53 7.23
N VAL A 126 -3.38 -4.50 6.14
CA VAL A 126 -3.38 -3.41 5.17
C VAL A 126 -3.93 -3.94 3.86
N PHE A 127 -4.89 -3.23 3.29
CA PHE A 127 -5.40 -3.50 1.96
C PHE A 127 -4.78 -2.51 0.98
N VAL A 128 -4.38 -3.01 -0.18
CA VAL A 128 -3.78 -2.20 -1.26
C VAL A 128 -4.39 -2.58 -2.59
N ASN A 129 -4.47 -1.65 -3.52
CA ASN A 129 -4.96 -1.90 -4.87
C ASN A 129 -3.84 -1.80 -5.91
N GLU A 130 -4.06 -2.45 -7.06
CA GLU A 130 -3.23 -2.30 -8.24
C GLU A 130 -4.04 -1.85 -9.45
N ASN A 131 -3.52 -0.85 -10.16
CA ASN A 131 -4.23 -0.12 -11.19
C ASN A 131 -4.22 -0.80 -12.57
N ASN A 132 -3.10 -1.41 -12.96
CA ASN A 132 -2.88 -1.92 -14.32
C ASN A 132 -3.72 -3.17 -14.63
N THR A 133 -3.66 -4.22 -13.80
CA THR A 133 -4.53 -5.41 -13.87
C THR A 133 -5.41 -5.46 -12.61
N PRO A 134 -6.48 -4.66 -12.54
CA PRO A 134 -7.28 -4.41 -11.34
C PRO A 134 -7.28 -5.53 -10.30
N ARG A 135 -6.54 -5.33 -9.21
CA ARG A 135 -6.44 -6.26 -8.08
C ARG A 135 -6.58 -5.52 -6.77
N ILE A 136 -7.00 -6.23 -5.73
CA ILE A 136 -6.81 -5.86 -4.32
C ILE A 136 -5.96 -6.93 -3.66
N ALA A 137 -4.99 -6.53 -2.85
CA ALA A 137 -4.25 -7.42 -2.00
C ALA A 137 -4.48 -7.11 -0.52
N ARG A 138 -4.40 -8.15 0.30
CA ARG A 138 -4.35 -8.07 1.76
C ARG A 138 -2.95 -8.42 2.22
N VAL A 139 -2.36 -7.52 3.00
CA VAL A 139 -1.09 -7.69 3.70
C VAL A 139 -1.40 -7.94 5.17
N ASP A 140 -0.86 -9.03 5.71
CA ASP A 140 -0.95 -9.36 7.14
C ASP A 140 0.10 -8.56 7.92
N LEU A 141 -0.34 -7.83 8.95
CA LEU A 141 0.54 -7.02 9.78
C LEU A 141 1.17 -7.79 10.95
N GLU A 142 0.77 -9.04 11.19
CA GLU A 142 1.54 -9.95 12.04
C GLU A 142 2.88 -10.31 11.36
N THR A 143 2.85 -10.68 10.08
CA THR A 143 4.02 -11.18 9.34
C THR A 143 4.65 -10.15 8.39
N PHE A 144 3.95 -9.06 8.09
CA PHE A 144 4.30 -8.08 7.06
C PHE A 144 4.52 -8.74 5.70
N GLU A 145 3.59 -9.63 5.32
CA GLU A 145 3.58 -10.38 4.06
C GLU A 145 2.23 -10.26 3.34
N THR A 146 2.27 -10.29 2.02
CA THR A 146 1.07 -10.39 1.18
C THR A 146 0.50 -11.80 1.28
N VAL A 147 -0.70 -11.92 1.85
CA VAL A 147 -1.34 -13.22 2.11
C VAL A 147 -2.45 -13.54 1.11
N GLU A 148 -2.96 -12.55 0.41
CA GLU A 148 -4.11 -12.73 -0.47
C GLU A 148 -4.15 -11.64 -1.54
N VAL A 149 -4.46 -12.01 -2.79
CA VAL A 149 -4.65 -11.11 -3.92
C VAL A 149 -5.88 -11.55 -4.70
N ILE A 150 -6.85 -10.67 -4.87
CA ILE A 150 -8.06 -10.93 -5.65
C ILE A 150 -8.12 -9.96 -6.84
N GLU A 151 -8.24 -10.51 -8.03
CA GLU A 151 -8.48 -9.74 -9.26
C GLU A 151 -9.94 -9.27 -9.30
N VAL A 152 -10.14 -8.04 -9.77
CA VAL A 152 -11.42 -7.35 -9.85
C VAL A 152 -11.87 -7.38 -11.32
N PRO A 153 -12.74 -8.33 -11.72
CA PRO A 153 -13.20 -8.42 -13.10
C PRO A 153 -14.02 -7.20 -13.49
N ASN A 154 -14.26 -7.02 -14.78
CA ASN A 154 -15.08 -5.92 -15.32
C ASN A 154 -14.62 -4.51 -14.92
N SER A 155 -13.38 -4.38 -14.45
CA SER A 155 -12.77 -3.12 -14.05
C SER A 155 -11.56 -2.84 -14.92
N ALA A 156 -11.22 -1.55 -15.05
CA ALA A 156 -9.97 -1.09 -15.66
C ALA A 156 -9.51 0.19 -14.96
N GLY A 157 -8.21 0.26 -14.67
CA GLY A 157 -7.66 1.35 -13.86
C GLY A 157 -8.26 1.36 -12.46
N ASN A 158 -7.99 0.33 -11.65
CA ASN A 158 -8.53 0.27 -10.29
C ASN A 158 -7.95 1.43 -9.44
N HIS A 159 -8.76 2.45 -9.14
CA HIS A 159 -8.25 3.69 -8.57
C HIS A 159 -9.06 4.18 -7.36
N SER A 160 -10.39 4.15 -7.42
CA SER A 160 -11.26 4.38 -6.24
C SER A 160 -11.26 3.14 -5.35
N SER A 161 -10.06 2.77 -4.89
CA SER A 161 -9.68 1.50 -4.29
C SER A 161 -8.31 1.66 -3.66
N SER A 162 -7.94 0.92 -2.62
CA SER A 162 -8.79 0.10 -1.75
C SER A 162 -9.18 0.91 -0.52
N PHE A 163 -10.48 0.97 -0.23
CA PHE A 163 -10.98 1.69 0.96
C PHE A 163 -11.87 0.76 1.78
N VAL A 164 -11.58 0.66 3.08
CA VAL A 164 -12.28 -0.28 3.98
C VAL A 164 -13.48 0.40 4.63
N THR A 165 -14.60 -0.30 4.80
CA THR A 165 -15.74 0.23 5.57
C THR A 165 -15.42 0.34 7.07
N GLU A 166 -16.27 1.01 7.84
CA GLU A 166 -16.03 1.36 9.26
C GLU A 166 -15.59 0.18 10.15
N ASN A 167 -16.07 -1.03 9.86
CA ASN A 167 -15.67 -2.25 10.59
C ASN A 167 -14.96 -3.26 9.69
N THR A 168 -14.39 -2.81 8.57
CA THR A 168 -13.79 -3.70 7.56
C THR A 168 -14.77 -4.76 7.08
N GLU A 169 -16.06 -4.45 6.97
CA GLU A 169 -17.06 -5.36 6.39
C GLU A 169 -16.80 -5.60 4.91
N TYR A 170 -16.40 -4.53 4.22
CA TYR A 170 -16.00 -4.53 2.82
C TYR A 170 -14.68 -3.79 2.63
N VAL A 171 -13.92 -4.26 1.65
CA VAL A 171 -12.94 -3.45 0.93
C VAL A 171 -13.55 -3.14 -0.44
N VAL A 172 -13.53 -1.88 -0.83
CA VAL A 172 -14.22 -1.43 -2.04
C VAL A 172 -13.21 -1.05 -3.12
N ALA A 173 -13.51 -1.46 -4.36
CA ALA A 173 -12.77 -1.11 -5.57
C ALA A 173 -13.67 -0.47 -6.62
N GLY A 174 -13.19 0.59 -7.29
CA GLY A 174 -13.90 1.25 -8.37
C GLY A 174 -13.09 1.40 -9.65
N THR A 175 -13.79 1.25 -10.78
CA THR A 175 -13.26 1.42 -12.13
C THR A 175 -13.01 2.90 -12.48
N ARG A 176 -11.75 3.28 -12.73
CA ARG A 176 -11.42 4.61 -13.26
C ARG A 176 -11.68 4.71 -14.76
N PHE A 177 -11.39 3.65 -15.51
CA PHE A 177 -11.54 3.65 -16.96
C PHE A 177 -12.73 2.78 -17.33
N SER A 178 -13.86 3.39 -17.66
CA SER A 178 -15.05 2.64 -18.05
C SER A 178 -14.72 1.67 -19.19
N VAL A 179 -15.35 0.50 -19.16
CA VAL A 179 -15.21 -0.55 -20.17
C VAL A 179 -16.58 -1.04 -20.62
N PRO A 180 -16.71 -1.70 -21.78
CA PRO A 180 -17.94 -2.41 -22.11
C PRO A 180 -18.25 -3.45 -21.04
N PHE A 181 -19.51 -3.50 -20.60
CA PHE A 181 -19.97 -4.42 -19.56
C PHE A 181 -21.24 -5.16 -20.06
N PRO A 182 -21.20 -6.49 -20.26
CA PRO A 182 -20.00 -7.33 -20.29
C PRO A 182 -19.04 -6.92 -21.41
N GLN A 183 -17.80 -7.38 -21.35
CA GLN A 183 -16.81 -7.08 -22.38
C GLN A 183 -17.25 -7.59 -23.75
N GLN A 184 -17.13 -6.75 -24.78
CA GLN A 184 -17.65 -7.04 -26.13
C GLN A 184 -16.94 -6.20 -27.21
N ASP A 185 -16.98 -6.70 -28.45
CA ASP A 185 -16.48 -5.97 -29.61
C ASP A 185 -17.46 -4.86 -30.01
N ILE A 186 -17.18 -3.63 -29.54
CA ILE A 186 -17.94 -2.42 -29.87
C ILE A 186 -17.02 -1.27 -30.25
N SER A 187 -17.52 -0.34 -31.06
CA SER A 187 -16.74 0.83 -31.45
C SER A 187 -16.55 1.78 -30.26
N ILE A 188 -15.34 2.30 -30.09
CA ILE A 188 -15.04 3.37 -29.11
C ILE A 188 -15.90 4.63 -29.38
N LYS A 189 -16.37 4.83 -30.61
CA LYS A 189 -17.28 5.95 -30.95
C LYS A 189 -18.63 5.84 -30.24
N ASP A 190 -19.01 4.64 -29.84
CA ASP A 190 -20.26 4.35 -29.13
C ASP A 190 -20.06 4.34 -27.60
N TYR A 191 -18.97 4.93 -27.09
CA TYR A 191 -18.62 4.93 -25.66
C TYR A 191 -19.80 5.33 -24.77
N LYS A 192 -20.40 6.48 -25.08
CA LYS A 192 -21.46 7.10 -24.29
C LYS A 192 -22.68 6.17 -24.13
N GLY A 193 -22.99 5.83 -22.88
CA GLY A 193 -24.09 4.96 -22.48
C GLY A 193 -23.87 3.47 -22.69
N LYS A 194 -22.83 3.05 -23.43
CA LYS A 194 -22.50 1.63 -23.66
C LYS A 194 -21.41 1.12 -22.74
N PHE A 195 -20.48 1.98 -22.33
CA PHE A 195 -19.46 1.66 -21.36
C PHE A 195 -20.02 1.86 -19.95
N LYS A 196 -19.47 1.13 -18.97
CA LYS A 196 -19.91 1.13 -17.57
C LYS A 196 -18.71 1.22 -16.64
N GLY A 197 -18.93 1.78 -15.45
CA GLY A 197 -17.99 1.71 -14.33
C GLY A 197 -18.49 0.69 -13.31
N ALA A 198 -17.67 -0.31 -12.97
CA ALA A 198 -18.01 -1.27 -11.93
C ALA A 198 -17.52 -0.75 -10.58
N LEU A 199 -18.41 -0.77 -9.57
CA LEU A 199 -18.04 -0.56 -8.16
C LEU A 199 -18.17 -1.89 -7.43
N SER A 200 -17.04 -2.47 -7.05
CA SER A 200 -16.93 -3.82 -6.50
C SER A 200 -16.87 -3.76 -4.98
N PHE A 201 -17.76 -4.50 -4.33
CA PHE A 201 -17.81 -4.64 -2.88
C PHE A 201 -17.26 -6.03 -2.53
N ILE A 202 -16.01 -6.05 -2.06
CA ILE A 202 -15.30 -7.27 -1.66
C ILE A 202 -15.49 -7.47 -0.18
N LYS A 203 -16.25 -8.50 0.19
CA LYS A 203 -16.54 -8.82 1.58
C LYS A 203 -15.29 -9.36 2.25
N VAL A 204 -15.09 -8.98 3.51
CA VAL A 204 -13.98 -9.46 4.33
C VAL A 204 -14.54 -10.30 5.47
N ASP A 205 -14.09 -11.54 5.57
CA ASP A 205 -14.37 -12.39 6.72
C ASP A 205 -13.71 -11.81 7.98
N GLN A 206 -14.49 -11.63 9.06
CA GLN A 206 -14.01 -10.88 10.23
C GLN A 206 -13.01 -11.65 11.09
N GLU A 207 -13.00 -12.98 11.00
CA GLU A 207 -12.10 -13.84 11.77
C GLU A 207 -10.78 -14.05 11.02
N THR A 208 -10.86 -14.34 9.73
CA THR A 208 -9.71 -14.77 8.91
C THR A 208 -9.17 -13.67 7.99
N GLY A 209 -9.98 -12.64 7.71
CA GLY A 209 -9.69 -11.59 6.73
C GLY A 209 -9.83 -12.03 5.27
N ALA A 210 -10.31 -13.24 5.00
CA ALA A 210 -10.48 -13.76 3.63
C ALA A 210 -11.40 -12.85 2.81
N MET A 211 -11.02 -12.62 1.55
CA MET A 211 -11.71 -11.72 0.63
C MET A 211 -12.58 -12.51 -0.36
N ASP A 212 -13.80 -12.02 -0.61
CA ASP A 212 -14.68 -12.54 -1.67
C ASP A 212 -15.50 -11.43 -2.32
N ILE A 213 -15.64 -11.43 -3.64
CA ILE A 213 -16.44 -10.42 -4.33
C ILE A 213 -17.91 -10.73 -4.09
N ASN A 214 -18.56 -9.98 -3.19
CA ASN A 214 -19.97 -10.21 -2.89
C ASN A 214 -20.87 -9.73 -4.04
N PHE A 215 -20.61 -8.52 -4.54
CA PHE A 215 -21.30 -7.98 -5.73
C PHE A 215 -20.50 -6.86 -6.40
N GLN A 216 -20.82 -6.59 -7.66
CA GLN A 216 -20.46 -5.35 -8.34
C GLN A 216 -21.71 -4.56 -8.70
N LEU A 217 -21.70 -3.27 -8.39
CA LEU A 217 -22.72 -2.32 -8.81
C LEU A 217 -22.36 -1.80 -10.21
N MET A 218 -23.21 -2.06 -11.20
CA MET A 218 -23.00 -1.63 -12.58
C MET A 218 -23.46 -0.17 -12.75
N MET A 219 -22.52 0.75 -12.68
CA MET A 219 -22.78 2.18 -12.74
C MET A 219 -22.62 2.74 -14.16
N PRO A 220 -23.10 3.98 -14.44
CA PRO A 220 -22.82 4.67 -15.69
C PRO A 220 -21.33 4.70 -16.04
N GLY A 221 -21.01 4.86 -17.33
CA GLY A 221 -19.65 4.88 -17.85
C GLY A 221 -18.84 6.12 -17.50
N PHE A 222 -18.99 6.66 -16.29
CA PHE A 222 -18.17 7.75 -15.76
C PHE A 222 -16.83 7.21 -15.28
N ASN A 223 -15.83 8.09 -15.16
CA ASN A 223 -14.56 7.71 -14.56
C ASN A 223 -14.61 7.91 -13.05
N TYR A 224 -14.58 6.83 -12.27
CA TYR A 224 -14.61 6.89 -10.81
C TYR A 224 -13.20 7.07 -10.25
N ASP A 225 -12.93 8.23 -9.64
CA ASP A 225 -11.57 8.66 -9.30
C ASP A 225 -11.16 8.16 -7.92
N LEU A 226 -11.69 8.76 -6.86
CA LEU A 226 -11.42 8.44 -5.45
C LEU A 226 -12.71 8.09 -4.73
N SER A 227 -12.58 7.51 -3.54
CA SER A 227 -13.75 7.13 -2.78
C SER A 227 -13.44 6.98 -1.29
N HIS A 228 -14.46 7.11 -0.44
CA HIS A 228 -14.34 6.78 0.97
C HIS A 228 -15.66 6.22 1.52
N PRO A 229 -15.59 5.33 2.52
CA PRO A 229 -16.77 4.89 3.27
C PRO A 229 -17.36 6.06 4.07
N GLY A 230 -18.67 6.04 4.23
CA GLY A 230 -19.32 6.78 5.31
C GLY A 230 -18.88 6.24 6.67
N ARG A 231 -18.82 7.15 7.66
CA ARG A 231 -18.40 6.85 9.04
C ARG A 231 -19.41 7.42 10.02
N GLY A 232 -19.53 6.89 11.23
CA GLY A 232 -20.38 7.47 12.27
C GLY A 232 -21.81 7.70 11.79
N GLN A 233 -22.22 8.96 11.60
CA GLN A 233 -23.55 9.29 11.09
C GLN A 233 -23.82 8.79 9.67
N SER A 234 -22.80 8.74 8.81
CA SER A 234 -22.92 8.27 7.42
C SER A 234 -22.57 6.80 7.24
N HIS A 235 -22.34 6.06 8.34
CA HIS A 235 -22.11 4.62 8.27
C HIS A 235 -23.22 3.90 7.49
N GLY A 236 -22.84 2.97 6.61
CA GLY A 236 -23.77 2.30 5.68
C GLY A 236 -23.84 2.95 4.29
N TRP A 237 -23.14 4.07 4.10
CA TRP A 237 -22.96 4.71 2.80
C TRP A 237 -21.50 4.62 2.33
N PHE A 238 -21.30 4.81 1.03
CA PHE A 238 -20.00 4.91 0.37
C PHE A 238 -20.07 6.02 -0.68
N PHE A 239 -19.00 6.78 -0.83
CA PHE A 239 -18.99 7.96 -1.69
C PHE A 239 -17.86 7.87 -2.69
N PHE A 240 -18.13 8.11 -3.97
CA PHE A 240 -17.16 8.03 -5.06
C PHE A 240 -17.18 9.32 -5.87
N THR A 241 -16.05 10.00 -6.01
CA THR A 241 -15.95 11.08 -6.98
C THR A 241 -15.98 10.52 -8.39
N THR A 242 -16.50 11.33 -9.31
CA THR A 242 -16.47 11.06 -10.74
C THR A 242 -15.86 12.23 -11.48
N TYR A 243 -15.16 11.95 -12.57
CA TYR A 243 -14.89 12.90 -13.64
C TYR A 243 -15.30 12.28 -14.97
N ASN A 244 -15.24 13.04 -16.07
CA ASN A 244 -15.67 12.57 -17.38
C ASN A 244 -17.14 12.11 -17.39
N THR A 245 -18.02 12.81 -16.65
CA THR A 245 -19.47 12.53 -16.70
C THR A 245 -20.07 12.84 -18.08
N GLU A 246 -19.32 13.55 -18.92
CA GLU A 246 -19.59 13.76 -20.35
C GLU A 246 -19.49 12.48 -21.17
N GLU A 247 -18.77 11.47 -20.66
CA GLU A 247 -18.47 10.21 -21.31
C GLU A 247 -17.65 10.39 -22.60
N ALA A 248 -16.61 11.22 -22.53
CA ALA A 248 -15.68 11.44 -23.62
C ALA A 248 -14.63 10.31 -23.69
N SER A 249 -14.12 10.05 -24.90
CA SER A 249 -13.12 9.00 -25.17
C SER A 249 -11.86 9.49 -25.90
N THR A 250 -11.77 10.80 -26.18
CA THR A 250 -10.64 11.41 -26.91
C THR A 250 -10.44 12.84 -26.46
N LEU A 251 -9.19 13.32 -26.43
CA LEU A 251 -8.81 14.66 -25.99
C LEU A 251 -9.48 15.00 -24.64
N LEU A 252 -9.30 14.12 -23.66
CA LEU A 252 -10.02 14.17 -22.38
C LEU A 252 -9.71 15.44 -21.60
N GLU A 253 -8.51 16.00 -21.76
CA GLU A 253 -8.10 17.29 -21.21
C GLU A 253 -8.99 18.45 -21.68
N VAL A 254 -9.68 18.28 -22.82
CA VAL A 254 -10.68 19.21 -23.34
C VAL A 254 -12.09 18.70 -23.04
N ASN A 255 -12.39 17.43 -23.30
CA ASN A 255 -13.78 16.95 -23.42
C ASN A 255 -14.39 16.37 -22.13
N ALA A 256 -13.57 15.92 -21.16
CA ALA A 256 -14.02 15.24 -19.94
C ALA A 256 -14.29 16.17 -18.75
N SER A 257 -14.35 17.48 -19.01
CA SER A 257 -14.47 18.53 -18.01
C SER A 257 -15.16 19.75 -18.62
N GLN A 258 -16.20 19.52 -19.41
CA GLN A 258 -17.06 20.55 -20.00
C GLN A 258 -18.20 20.94 -19.05
N ASN A 259 -18.73 19.98 -18.29
CA ASN A 259 -19.76 20.22 -17.29
C ASN A 259 -19.24 21.16 -16.18
N ASP A 260 -20.11 21.99 -15.61
CA ASP A 260 -19.76 22.84 -14.46
C ASP A 260 -19.62 22.02 -13.16
N LYS A 261 -20.35 20.90 -13.09
CA LYS A 261 -20.32 19.93 -12.00
C LYS A 261 -20.35 18.53 -12.58
N ASP A 262 -19.47 17.68 -12.09
CA ASP A 262 -19.61 16.23 -12.18
C ASP A 262 -20.34 15.75 -10.91
N PHE A 263 -20.14 14.51 -10.49
CA PHE A 263 -20.82 13.95 -9.33
C PHE A 263 -19.88 13.36 -8.28
N ILE A 264 -20.34 13.38 -7.03
CA ILE A 264 -20.05 12.32 -6.07
C ILE A 264 -21.22 11.34 -6.11
N ALA A 265 -20.97 10.08 -6.44
CA ALA A 265 -21.95 9.01 -6.33
C ALA A 265 -22.04 8.56 -4.86
N ALA A 266 -23.21 8.75 -4.25
CA ALA A 266 -23.53 8.28 -2.91
C ALA A 266 -24.26 6.93 -2.99
N VAL A 267 -23.64 5.88 -2.45
CA VAL A 267 -24.10 4.49 -2.52
C VAL A 267 -24.40 3.97 -1.12
N ASN A 268 -25.66 3.64 -0.83
CA ASN A 268 -26.08 2.96 0.39
C ASN A 268 -25.80 1.46 0.26
N TRP A 269 -24.58 1.06 0.60
CA TRP A 269 -24.14 -0.32 0.47
C TRP A 269 -24.88 -1.27 1.40
N LYS A 270 -25.39 -0.82 2.55
CA LYS A 270 -26.20 -1.67 3.44
C LYS A 270 -27.53 -2.07 2.81
N LYS A 271 -28.17 -1.14 2.11
CA LYS A 271 -29.41 -1.42 1.38
C LYS A 271 -29.17 -2.40 0.23
N ILE A 272 -28.04 -2.27 -0.47
CA ILE A 272 -27.66 -3.20 -1.54
C ILE A 272 -27.27 -4.57 -0.97
N GLU A 273 -26.55 -4.60 0.15
CA GLU A 273 -26.20 -5.83 0.86
C GLU A 273 -27.45 -6.59 1.29
N GLU A 274 -28.45 -5.91 1.87
CA GLU A 274 -29.74 -6.53 2.21
C GLU A 274 -30.44 -7.11 0.97
N TYR A 275 -30.44 -6.37 -0.14
CA TYR A 275 -30.99 -6.87 -1.41
C TYR A 275 -30.25 -8.13 -1.90
N VAL A 276 -28.91 -8.12 -1.88
CA VAL A 276 -28.06 -9.25 -2.29
C VAL A 276 -28.25 -10.47 -1.37
N ALA A 277 -28.31 -10.26 -0.06
CA ALA A 277 -28.53 -11.30 0.94
C ALA A 277 -29.90 -11.99 0.77
N ASN A 278 -30.90 -11.25 0.25
CA ASN A 278 -32.21 -11.78 -0.11
C ASN A 278 -32.26 -12.42 -1.51
N GLY A 279 -31.11 -12.70 -2.12
CA GLY A 279 -31.00 -13.34 -3.43
C GLY A 279 -31.10 -12.38 -4.62
N GLY A 280 -31.06 -11.07 -4.38
CA GLY A 280 -31.04 -10.05 -5.42
C GLY A 280 -29.72 -10.01 -6.20
N GLY A 281 -29.79 -9.45 -7.41
CA GLY A 281 -28.68 -9.39 -8.37
C GLY A 281 -28.68 -10.58 -9.34
N GLU A 282 -27.89 -10.47 -10.40
CA GLU A 282 -27.73 -11.49 -11.44
C GLU A 282 -26.30 -12.03 -11.43
N MET A 283 -26.12 -13.36 -11.42
CA MET A 283 -24.81 -13.95 -11.64
C MET A 283 -24.44 -13.85 -13.11
N MET A 284 -23.33 -13.19 -13.41
CA MET A 284 -22.83 -13.01 -14.77
C MET A 284 -21.46 -13.67 -14.95
N PRO A 285 -21.16 -14.23 -16.13
CA PRO A 285 -19.83 -14.75 -16.42
C PRO A 285 -18.75 -13.68 -16.28
N ALA A 286 -17.67 -14.02 -15.56
CA ALA A 286 -16.51 -13.17 -15.36
C ALA A 286 -15.30 -14.06 -15.00
N GLU A 287 -14.17 -13.91 -15.66
CA GLU A 287 -12.96 -14.68 -15.36
C GLU A 287 -11.97 -13.81 -14.58
N TYR A 288 -11.55 -14.27 -13.41
CA TYR A 288 -10.61 -13.55 -12.55
C TYR A 288 -9.87 -14.50 -11.59
N ALA A 289 -8.63 -14.17 -11.25
CA ALA A 289 -7.83 -14.94 -10.31
C ALA A 289 -8.10 -14.54 -8.85
N HIS A 290 -8.10 -15.53 -7.96
CA HIS A 290 -8.04 -15.37 -6.51
C HIS A 290 -6.84 -16.15 -6.00
N ASN A 291 -5.84 -15.42 -5.52
CA ASN A 291 -4.58 -15.97 -5.05
C ASN A 291 -4.50 -15.86 -3.53
N THR A 292 -4.07 -16.94 -2.88
CA THR A 292 -3.97 -17.04 -1.42
C THR A 292 -2.63 -17.65 -1.04
N TYR A 293 -2.00 -17.15 0.01
CA TYR A 293 -0.79 -17.71 0.59
C TYR A 293 -1.07 -18.18 2.02
N ASP A 294 -0.59 -19.39 2.33
CA ASP A 294 -0.84 -20.04 3.61
C ASP A 294 0.46 -20.09 4.42
N HIS A 295 0.44 -19.56 5.64
CA HIS A 295 1.62 -19.45 6.50
C HIS A 295 2.09 -20.79 7.12
N HIS A 296 1.30 -21.84 7.08
CA HIS A 296 1.71 -23.17 7.59
C HIS A 296 2.41 -23.96 6.48
N THR A 297 1.81 -23.97 5.30
CA THR A 297 2.38 -24.65 4.15
C THR A 297 3.44 -23.82 3.44
N HIS A 298 3.47 -22.49 3.66
CA HIS A 298 4.29 -21.52 2.94
C HIS A 298 4.06 -21.51 1.42
N VAL A 299 2.88 -21.91 0.94
CA VAL A 299 2.58 -22.04 -0.49
C VAL A 299 1.44 -21.11 -0.91
N GLY A 300 1.68 -20.38 -1.99
CA GLY A 300 0.67 -19.63 -2.73
C GLY A 300 -0.12 -20.54 -3.66
N LYS A 301 -1.43 -20.31 -3.74
CA LYS A 301 -2.35 -20.97 -4.68
C LYS A 301 -3.07 -19.91 -5.50
N SER A 302 -3.49 -20.28 -6.69
CA SER A 302 -4.28 -19.44 -7.59
C SER A 302 -5.51 -20.22 -8.06
N GLU A 303 -6.68 -19.65 -7.86
CA GLU A 303 -7.96 -20.19 -8.29
C GLU A 303 -8.60 -19.24 -9.32
N MET A 304 -9.03 -19.78 -10.47
CA MET A 304 -9.81 -18.99 -11.44
C MET A 304 -11.30 -19.07 -11.11
N LYS A 305 -11.87 -17.93 -10.73
CA LYS A 305 -13.30 -17.73 -10.56
C LYS A 305 -13.93 -17.41 -11.93
N LYS A 306 -15.23 -17.71 -12.08
CA LYS A 306 -15.91 -17.75 -13.40
C LYS A 306 -17.18 -16.93 -13.49
N GLU A 307 -17.65 -16.39 -12.38
CA GLU A 307 -18.86 -15.59 -12.32
C GLU A 307 -18.77 -14.59 -11.17
N VAL A 308 -19.53 -13.51 -11.29
CA VAL A 308 -19.65 -12.48 -10.26
C VAL A 308 -21.09 -12.00 -10.23
N ARG A 309 -21.57 -11.60 -9.05
CA ARG A 309 -22.91 -11.06 -8.89
C ARG A 309 -22.96 -9.59 -9.29
N ILE A 310 -23.86 -9.25 -10.20
CA ILE A 310 -24.07 -7.89 -10.69
C ILE A 310 -25.38 -7.34 -10.16
N VAL A 311 -25.34 -6.10 -9.70
CA VAL A 311 -26.52 -5.34 -9.24
C VAL A 311 -26.67 -4.11 -10.11
N ASN A 312 -27.88 -3.89 -10.65
CA ASN A 312 -28.20 -2.62 -11.28
C ASN A 312 -28.73 -1.64 -10.23
N PRO A 313 -28.33 -0.35 -10.28
CA PRO A 313 -28.89 0.68 -9.40
C PRO A 313 -30.43 0.74 -9.41
N SER A 314 -31.05 0.47 -10.57
CA SER A 314 -32.52 0.45 -10.75
C SER A 314 -33.22 -0.66 -9.98
N ASP A 315 -32.52 -1.76 -9.67
CA ASP A 315 -33.10 -2.90 -8.97
C ASP A 315 -33.21 -2.63 -7.47
N VAL A 316 -32.51 -1.60 -6.98
CA VAL A 316 -32.52 -1.18 -5.57
C VAL A 316 -32.86 0.33 -5.46
N PRO A 317 -34.10 0.75 -5.79
CA PRO A 317 -34.49 2.16 -5.79
C PRO A 317 -34.13 2.86 -4.47
N GLY A 318 -33.50 4.02 -4.57
CA GLY A 318 -33.05 4.81 -3.43
C GLY A 318 -31.82 4.24 -2.71
N ALA A 319 -31.05 3.36 -3.33
CA ALA A 319 -29.71 2.99 -2.85
C ALA A 319 -28.60 3.87 -3.43
N VAL A 320 -28.84 4.55 -4.55
CA VAL A 320 -27.81 5.32 -5.27
C VAL A 320 -28.35 6.70 -5.61
N PHE A 321 -27.54 7.73 -5.36
CA PHE A 321 -27.83 9.12 -5.66
C PHE A 321 -26.59 9.83 -6.18
N PHE A 322 -26.77 10.84 -7.02
CA PHE A 322 -25.69 11.73 -7.44
C PHE A 322 -25.73 13.06 -6.70
N LEU A 323 -24.61 13.43 -6.09
CA LEU A 323 -24.36 14.75 -5.50
C LEU A 323 -23.60 15.59 -6.54
N PRO A 324 -24.16 16.69 -7.08
CA PRO A 324 -23.43 17.55 -8.00
C PRO A 324 -22.21 18.18 -7.33
N THR A 325 -21.01 18.06 -7.91
CA THR A 325 -19.77 18.57 -7.31
C THR A 325 -18.87 19.25 -8.36
N PRO A 326 -18.49 20.53 -8.17
CA PRO A 326 -17.59 21.25 -9.06
C PRO A 326 -16.11 20.94 -8.76
N LYS A 327 -15.21 20.80 -9.73
CA LYS A 327 -15.40 20.43 -11.13
C LYS A 327 -14.36 19.36 -11.46
N SER A 328 -14.77 18.23 -12.03
CA SER A 328 -13.93 17.06 -12.20
C SER A 328 -13.24 16.66 -10.89
N PRO A 329 -14.01 16.56 -9.78
CA PRO A 329 -13.47 16.42 -8.45
C PRO A 329 -12.59 15.17 -8.34
N HIS A 330 -11.50 15.29 -7.59
CA HIS A 330 -10.54 14.22 -7.34
C HIS A 330 -10.86 13.51 -6.03
N GLY A 331 -10.33 13.93 -4.88
CA GLY A 331 -10.60 13.32 -3.58
C GLY A 331 -12.06 13.46 -3.11
N CYS A 332 -12.53 12.45 -2.38
CA CYS A 332 -13.83 12.43 -1.70
C CYS A 332 -13.59 12.02 -0.25
N ASP A 333 -13.59 12.97 0.69
CA ASP A 333 -13.11 12.70 2.04
C ASP A 333 -14.22 12.93 3.08
N ILE A 334 -14.38 11.98 4.00
CA ILE A 334 -15.49 11.95 4.96
C ILE A 334 -14.99 12.35 6.34
N SER A 335 -15.64 13.34 6.96
CA SER A 335 -15.28 13.81 8.30
C SER A 335 -15.36 12.67 9.34
N PRO A 336 -14.57 12.69 10.42
CA PRO A 336 -14.54 11.61 11.42
C PRO A 336 -15.89 11.29 12.07
N ASP A 337 -16.80 12.27 12.14
CA ASP A 337 -18.16 12.10 12.66
C ASP A 337 -19.20 11.68 11.61
N GLY A 338 -18.82 11.67 10.33
CA GLY A 338 -19.67 11.33 9.20
C GLY A 338 -20.56 12.41 8.66
N GLN A 339 -20.51 13.63 9.22
CA GLN A 339 -21.45 14.69 8.87
C GLN A 339 -21.16 15.36 7.54
N TYR A 340 -19.90 15.39 7.14
CA TYR A 340 -19.44 16.16 5.99
C TYR A 340 -18.75 15.28 4.96
N ILE A 341 -19.05 15.56 3.69
CA ILE A 341 -18.46 14.91 2.52
C ILE A 341 -17.73 16.01 1.74
N VAL A 342 -16.40 15.98 1.75
CA VAL A 342 -15.55 16.99 1.10
C VAL A 342 -15.27 16.56 -0.33
N GLY A 343 -15.77 17.35 -1.29
CA GLY A 343 -15.47 17.16 -2.71
C GLY A 343 -14.31 18.04 -3.14
N ASN A 344 -13.14 17.42 -3.39
CA ASN A 344 -11.93 18.13 -3.77
C ASN A 344 -11.98 18.51 -5.24
N GLY A 345 -12.43 19.72 -5.51
CA GLY A 345 -12.92 20.14 -6.81
C GLY A 345 -11.91 20.30 -7.94
N LYS A 346 -10.62 19.91 -7.78
CA LYS A 346 -9.52 19.95 -8.77
C LYS A 346 -9.44 21.22 -9.65
N LEU A 347 -10.33 21.34 -10.63
CA LEU A 347 -10.43 22.49 -11.54
C LEU A 347 -11.22 23.68 -10.94
N SER A 348 -11.97 23.45 -9.86
CA SER A 348 -12.62 24.49 -9.06
C SER A 348 -11.63 25.13 -8.08
N ALA A 349 -11.62 26.46 -8.03
CA ALA A 349 -10.84 27.22 -7.06
C ALA A 349 -11.43 27.14 -5.64
N ASN A 350 -12.71 26.81 -5.51
CA ASN A 350 -13.41 26.66 -4.23
C ASN A 350 -13.55 25.19 -3.86
N LEU A 351 -13.46 24.88 -2.56
CA LEU A 351 -13.65 23.53 -2.02
C LEU A 351 -15.09 23.36 -1.55
N THR A 352 -15.78 22.34 -2.08
CA THR A 352 -17.20 22.09 -1.77
C THR A 352 -17.32 21.09 -0.63
N VAL A 353 -18.16 21.41 0.36
CA VAL A 353 -18.48 20.51 1.47
C VAL A 353 -19.98 20.21 1.45
N HIS A 354 -20.35 18.97 1.18
CA HIS A 354 -21.73 18.49 1.32
C HIS A 354 -22.01 18.04 2.75
N SER A 355 -23.28 18.06 3.17
CA SER A 355 -23.72 17.57 4.48
C SER A 355 -24.53 16.29 4.32
N PHE A 356 -24.11 15.23 5.01
CA PHE A 356 -24.82 13.95 5.02
C PHE A 356 -26.25 14.07 5.60
N PRO A 357 -26.49 14.71 6.76
CA PRO A 357 -27.85 14.95 7.24
C PRO A 357 -28.73 15.72 6.26
N LYS A 358 -28.16 16.69 5.53
CA LYS A 358 -28.90 17.42 4.49
C LYS A 358 -29.18 16.55 3.27
N MET A 359 -28.21 15.73 2.84
CA MET A 359 -28.39 14.74 1.79
C MET A 359 -29.57 13.80 2.09
N ILE A 360 -29.64 13.26 3.31
CA ILE A 360 -30.76 12.41 3.72
C ILE A 360 -32.10 13.17 3.65
N LYS A 361 -32.15 14.41 4.14
CA LYS A 361 -33.37 15.24 4.02
C LYS A 361 -33.76 15.53 2.57
N ALA A 362 -32.78 15.77 1.70
CA ALA A 362 -33.03 15.98 0.27
C ALA A 362 -33.60 14.72 -0.39
N ILE A 363 -33.13 13.53 0.01
CA ILE A 363 -33.68 12.25 -0.43
C ILE A 363 -35.13 12.08 0.07
N GLU A 364 -35.39 12.32 1.37
CA GLU A 364 -36.72 12.19 1.98
C GLU A 364 -37.75 13.15 1.38
N ASN A 365 -37.32 14.36 0.99
CA ASN A 365 -38.16 15.39 0.39
C ASN A 365 -38.27 15.27 -1.14
N GLU A 366 -37.60 14.29 -1.76
CA GLU A 366 -37.49 14.16 -3.21
C GLU A 366 -36.95 15.45 -3.89
N SER A 367 -36.04 16.15 -3.22
CA SER A 367 -35.40 17.39 -3.69
C SER A 367 -34.36 17.07 -4.76
N PHE A 368 -34.83 16.72 -5.96
CA PHE A 368 -34.00 16.32 -7.10
C PHE A 368 -33.92 17.41 -8.17
N ASP A 369 -32.78 17.48 -8.85
CA ASP A 369 -32.52 18.35 -10.00
C ASP A 369 -32.28 17.49 -11.26
N GLY A 370 -33.24 16.60 -11.52
CA GLY A 370 -33.19 15.64 -12.62
C GLY A 370 -32.62 14.28 -12.27
N GLU A 371 -32.21 13.53 -13.29
CA GLU A 371 -31.64 12.20 -13.17
C GLU A 371 -30.59 11.95 -14.26
N ALA A 372 -29.72 10.97 -14.02
CA ALA A 372 -28.83 10.40 -15.03
C ALA A 372 -28.92 8.88 -14.96
N TYR A 373 -29.26 8.24 -16.09
CA TYR A 373 -29.38 6.78 -16.18
C TYR A 373 -30.33 6.15 -15.14
N GLY A 374 -31.46 6.80 -14.82
CA GLY A 374 -32.39 6.30 -13.80
C GLY A 374 -31.98 6.61 -12.35
N ILE A 375 -30.84 7.27 -12.13
CA ILE A 375 -30.33 7.62 -10.80
C ILE A 375 -30.64 9.09 -10.51
N PRO A 376 -31.34 9.40 -9.41
CA PRO A 376 -31.68 10.78 -9.06
C PRO A 376 -30.44 11.63 -8.78
N ILE A 377 -30.46 12.86 -9.31
CA ILE A 377 -29.46 13.88 -9.00
C ILE A 377 -30.04 14.76 -7.90
N LEU A 378 -29.37 14.83 -6.75
CA LEU A 378 -29.81 15.65 -5.62
C LEU A 378 -29.60 17.13 -5.93
N ASN A 379 -30.52 17.98 -5.46
CA ASN A 379 -30.35 19.42 -5.58
C ASN A 379 -29.08 19.88 -4.82
N PHE A 380 -28.20 20.59 -5.53
CA PHE A 380 -26.91 21.02 -5.00
C PHE A 380 -27.04 21.84 -3.70
N ASP A 381 -27.88 22.88 -3.71
CA ASP A 381 -28.03 23.80 -2.59
C ASP A 381 -28.64 23.13 -1.36
N GLU A 382 -29.56 22.18 -1.57
CA GLU A 382 -30.18 21.41 -0.50
C GLU A 382 -29.19 20.46 0.18
N THR A 383 -28.11 20.04 -0.49
CA THR A 383 -27.08 19.16 0.09
C THR A 383 -25.85 19.91 0.61
N LEU A 384 -25.68 21.18 0.27
CA LEU A 384 -24.49 21.97 0.58
C LEU A 384 -24.38 22.27 2.09
N ALA A 385 -23.26 21.90 2.71
CA ALA A 385 -22.91 22.34 4.06
C ALA A 385 -22.28 23.74 4.03
N GLY A 386 -21.36 23.95 3.09
CA GLY A 386 -20.64 25.19 2.90
C GLY A 386 -19.56 25.07 1.83
N VAL A 387 -18.83 26.17 1.65
CA VAL A 387 -17.74 26.28 0.68
C VAL A 387 -16.55 26.94 1.37
N VAL A 388 -15.36 26.36 1.23
CA VAL A 388 -14.12 27.04 1.60
C VAL A 388 -13.74 27.94 0.42
N GLU A 389 -13.78 29.25 0.65
CA GLU A 389 -13.56 30.24 -0.40
C GLU A 389 -12.08 30.56 -0.62
N ASN A 390 -11.64 30.51 -1.89
CA ASN A 390 -10.26 30.79 -2.30
C ASN A 390 -9.15 30.08 -1.48
N PRO A 391 -9.28 28.78 -1.15
CA PRO A 391 -8.26 28.07 -0.39
C PRO A 391 -6.99 27.76 -1.19
N GLY A 392 -6.97 27.88 -2.52
CA GLY A 392 -5.78 27.63 -3.32
C GLY A 392 -6.16 27.14 -4.71
N LEU A 393 -5.19 26.68 -5.51
CA LEU A 393 -5.47 26.15 -6.86
C LEU A 393 -5.11 24.66 -6.94
N GLY A 394 -6.02 23.87 -7.51
CA GLY A 394 -5.85 22.43 -7.66
C GLY A 394 -6.09 21.64 -6.37
N PRO A 395 -7.24 21.79 -5.66
CA PRO A 395 -7.52 20.95 -4.50
C PRO A 395 -7.62 19.48 -4.90
N LEU A 396 -6.82 18.61 -4.27
CA LEU A 396 -6.80 17.18 -4.61
C LEU A 396 -7.31 16.29 -3.48
N HIS A 397 -6.86 16.47 -2.24
CA HIS A 397 -7.12 15.52 -1.16
C HIS A 397 -7.22 16.21 0.20
N THR A 398 -8.10 15.70 1.08
CA THR A 398 -8.33 16.23 2.43
C THR A 398 -8.21 15.14 3.51
N GLU A 399 -7.48 15.42 4.60
CA GLU A 399 -7.51 14.62 5.85
C GLU A 399 -7.98 15.46 7.04
N PHE A 400 -8.29 14.79 8.16
CA PHE A 400 -8.85 15.42 9.36
C PHE A 400 -7.99 15.18 10.60
N ASP A 401 -7.93 16.16 11.50
CA ASP A 401 -7.34 16.00 12.83
C ASP A 401 -8.40 15.69 13.91
N ASP A 402 -7.95 15.48 15.14
CA ASP A 402 -8.79 15.22 16.32
C ASP A 402 -9.35 16.50 16.98
N LYS A 403 -9.20 17.65 16.32
CA LYS A 403 -9.57 18.99 16.83
C LYS A 403 -10.63 19.67 15.96
N GLY A 404 -11.18 18.97 14.98
CA GLY A 404 -12.20 19.49 14.08
C GLY A 404 -11.67 20.32 12.92
N ASN A 405 -10.39 20.18 12.58
CA ASN A 405 -9.80 20.79 11.39
C ASN A 405 -9.66 19.76 10.26
N ALA A 406 -9.67 20.29 9.05
CA ALA A 406 -9.38 19.59 7.82
C ALA A 406 -8.13 20.21 7.15
N TYR A 407 -7.39 19.38 6.43
CA TYR A 407 -6.11 19.70 5.80
C TYR A 407 -6.19 19.30 4.35
N THR A 408 -6.17 20.27 3.44
CA THR A 408 -6.36 20.02 2.00
C THR A 408 -5.10 20.33 1.21
N THR A 409 -4.72 19.45 0.29
CA THR A 409 -3.61 19.65 -0.65
C THR A 409 -4.02 20.50 -1.85
N PHE A 410 -3.13 21.38 -2.32
CA PHE A 410 -3.32 22.20 -3.51
C PHE A 410 -2.13 22.03 -4.46
N PHE A 411 -2.36 21.30 -5.56
CA PHE A 411 -1.31 20.87 -6.49
C PHE A 411 -0.64 22.03 -7.24
N ILE A 412 -1.43 23.01 -7.69
CA ILE A 412 -0.92 24.10 -8.55
C ILE A 412 -0.24 25.16 -7.70
N THR A 413 -0.84 25.55 -6.57
CA THR A 413 -0.19 26.50 -5.64
C THR A 413 0.90 25.85 -4.78
N SER A 414 0.99 24.51 -4.78
CA SER A 414 2.00 23.74 -4.05
C SER A 414 1.98 24.06 -2.55
N GLU A 415 0.84 23.83 -1.91
CA GLU A 415 0.62 24.11 -0.49
C GLU A 415 -0.36 23.12 0.14
N VAL A 416 -0.34 23.04 1.48
CA VAL A 416 -1.41 22.46 2.29
C VAL A 416 -2.11 23.59 3.04
N VAL A 417 -3.44 23.54 3.09
CA VAL A 417 -4.27 24.51 3.81
C VAL A 417 -5.05 23.83 4.91
N LYS A 418 -4.89 24.34 6.13
CA LYS A 418 -5.66 23.95 7.32
C LYS A 418 -6.89 24.86 7.43
N TRP A 419 -8.07 24.26 7.56
CA TRP A 419 -9.34 24.96 7.73
C TRP A 419 -10.24 24.23 8.74
N GLU A 420 -11.21 24.93 9.31
CA GLU A 420 -12.05 24.40 10.39
C GLU A 420 -13.41 23.88 9.87
N LEU A 421 -13.81 22.70 10.32
CA LEU A 421 -15.11 22.10 9.98
C LEU A 421 -16.26 22.92 10.59
N GLY A 422 -17.32 23.13 9.82
CA GLY A 422 -18.51 23.88 10.23
C GLY A 422 -18.41 25.39 10.02
N SER A 423 -17.27 26.00 10.35
CA SER A 423 -17.02 27.43 10.08
C SER A 423 -16.45 27.69 8.68
N TRP A 424 -15.76 26.68 8.12
CA TRP A 424 -15.07 26.74 6.82
C TRP A 424 -13.94 27.77 6.78
N GLU A 425 -13.53 28.28 7.95
CA GLU A 425 -12.50 29.30 8.07
C GLU A 425 -11.10 28.71 7.87
N ILE A 426 -10.30 29.36 7.04
CA ILE A 426 -8.90 29.02 6.84
C ILE A 426 -8.08 29.45 8.06
N LYS A 427 -7.43 28.49 8.72
CA LYS A 427 -6.64 28.72 9.94
C LYS A 427 -5.15 28.84 9.65
N ASP A 428 -4.64 28.10 8.66
CA ASP A 428 -3.22 28.15 8.30
C ASP A 428 -2.95 27.67 6.87
N ARG A 429 -1.80 28.04 6.34
CA ARG A 429 -1.31 27.62 5.02
C ARG A 429 0.18 27.34 5.09
N LYS A 430 0.64 26.26 4.46
CA LYS A 430 2.07 25.95 4.36
C LYS A 430 2.46 25.52 2.97
N PRO A 431 3.56 26.06 2.42
CA PRO A 431 4.10 25.57 1.16
C PRO A 431 4.55 24.12 1.28
N THR A 432 4.40 23.40 0.19
CA THR A 432 4.99 22.08 -0.08
C THR A 432 5.95 22.19 -1.26
N TYR A 433 6.89 21.28 -1.38
CA TYR A 433 7.96 21.34 -2.38
C TYR A 433 8.17 19.99 -3.08
N TYR A 434 7.54 19.74 -4.23
CA TYR A 434 6.50 20.57 -4.88
C TYR A 434 5.36 19.71 -5.44
N SER A 435 4.26 20.40 -5.73
CA SER A 435 3.10 19.80 -6.40
C SER A 435 2.59 18.59 -5.63
N VAL A 436 2.13 18.88 -4.41
CA VAL A 436 1.56 17.88 -3.51
C VAL A 436 0.35 17.19 -4.15
N GLY A 437 0.36 15.86 -4.08
CA GLY A 437 -0.78 15.02 -4.45
C GLY A 437 -1.70 14.83 -3.25
N HIS A 438 -1.49 13.72 -2.53
CA HIS A 438 -2.23 13.41 -1.31
C HIS A 438 -1.42 13.77 -0.06
N LEU A 439 -2.10 13.77 1.08
CA LEU A 439 -1.52 13.91 2.40
C LEU A 439 -2.15 12.88 3.34
N THR A 440 -1.44 12.54 4.41
CA THR A 440 -1.90 11.54 5.39
C THR A 440 -1.70 12.07 6.80
N ILE A 441 -2.74 11.95 7.61
CA ILE A 441 -2.69 12.06 9.08
C ILE A 441 -2.87 10.62 9.60
N PRO A 442 -2.10 10.14 10.60
CA PRO A 442 -2.33 8.81 11.14
C PRO A 442 -3.77 8.65 11.65
N GLY A 443 -4.50 7.68 11.08
CA GLY A 443 -5.94 7.51 11.31
C GLY A 443 -6.83 8.68 10.82
N GLY A 444 -6.34 9.58 9.97
CA GLY A 444 -7.06 10.70 9.37
C GLY A 444 -8.34 10.27 8.66
N ASN A 445 -8.25 9.14 7.99
CA ASN A 445 -9.36 8.43 7.35
C ASN A 445 -10.06 7.44 8.32
N SER A 446 -10.21 7.80 9.58
CA SER A 446 -10.97 7.04 10.58
C SER A 446 -11.83 7.96 11.45
N ARG A 447 -12.56 7.40 12.41
CA ARG A 447 -13.32 8.17 13.41
C ARG A 447 -12.45 8.77 14.51
N LYS A 448 -11.20 8.31 14.63
CA LYS A 448 -10.24 8.75 15.66
C LYS A 448 -8.87 9.05 15.05
N PRO A 449 -8.77 10.15 14.29
CA PRO A 449 -7.47 10.63 13.81
C PRO A 449 -6.52 10.96 14.96
N ASP A 450 -5.22 10.90 14.68
CA ASP A 450 -4.16 11.31 15.59
C ASP A 450 -3.52 12.60 15.10
N GLY A 451 -4.01 13.74 15.61
CA GLY A 451 -3.63 15.09 15.18
C GLY A 451 -2.25 15.56 15.68
N LYS A 452 -1.26 14.66 15.73
CA LYS A 452 0.14 14.97 16.06
C LYS A 452 0.95 15.28 14.80
N TYR A 453 0.86 14.41 13.79
CA TYR A 453 1.64 14.53 12.56
C TYR A 453 0.76 14.48 11.31
N MET A 454 1.20 15.17 10.28
CA MET A 454 0.68 15.08 8.93
C MET A 454 1.86 15.00 7.96
N PHE A 455 1.84 14.12 6.97
CA PHE A 455 2.83 14.15 5.90
C PHE A 455 2.19 14.33 4.53
N ALA A 456 2.83 15.15 3.71
CA ALA A 456 2.40 15.51 2.35
C ALA A 456 3.30 14.84 1.32
N MET A 457 2.72 14.14 0.35
CA MET A 457 3.45 13.42 -0.69
C MET A 457 3.52 14.24 -1.97
N ASN A 458 4.72 14.65 -2.36
CA ASN A 458 4.99 15.57 -3.45
C ASN A 458 5.33 14.84 -4.76
N LYS A 459 4.84 15.36 -5.88
CA LYS A 459 5.02 14.77 -7.22
C LYS A 459 6.23 15.31 -7.98
N ILE A 460 6.86 16.38 -7.48
CA ILE A 460 7.97 17.04 -8.16
C ILE A 460 9.07 17.38 -7.15
N THR A 461 10.19 16.66 -7.22
CA THR A 461 11.29 16.76 -6.23
C THR A 461 12.33 17.83 -6.56
N LYS A 462 12.67 18.06 -7.83
CA LYS A 462 13.63 19.13 -8.25
C LYS A 462 14.91 19.20 -7.37
N ASP A 463 15.05 20.27 -6.58
CA ASP A 463 16.23 20.69 -5.84
C ASP A 463 16.19 20.30 -4.35
N ARG A 464 15.23 19.47 -3.93
CA ARG A 464 15.09 19.02 -2.54
C ARG A 464 16.24 18.14 -2.07
N TYR A 465 16.82 17.35 -2.97
CA TYR A 465 17.93 16.44 -2.67
C TYR A 465 19.11 16.65 -3.61
N LEU A 466 20.23 15.98 -3.31
CA LEU A 466 21.36 15.93 -4.22
C LEU A 466 20.91 15.32 -5.56
N PRO A 467 21.39 15.86 -6.70
CA PRO A 467 20.97 15.36 -8.01
C PRO A 467 21.50 13.95 -8.26
N VAL A 468 20.62 13.05 -8.70
CA VAL A 468 20.93 11.63 -9.00
C VAL A 468 20.76 11.26 -10.47
N GLY A 469 20.49 12.24 -11.34
CA GLY A 469 20.29 12.03 -12.78
C GLY A 469 18.96 12.60 -13.26
N PRO A 470 18.51 12.21 -14.47
CA PRO A 470 17.24 12.66 -15.04
C PRO A 470 16.00 12.13 -14.29
N GLU A 471 16.14 10.94 -13.69
CA GLU A 471 15.13 10.32 -12.85
C GLU A 471 15.38 10.72 -11.40
N LEU A 472 14.33 11.14 -10.70
CA LEU A 472 14.39 11.55 -9.30
C LEU A 472 13.37 10.72 -8.52
N GLU A 473 13.75 10.36 -7.30
CA GLU A 473 12.79 9.89 -6.32
C GLU A 473 11.87 11.01 -5.86
N HIS A 474 10.68 10.63 -5.39
CA HIS A 474 9.69 11.55 -4.85
C HIS A 474 10.03 11.97 -3.42
N SER A 475 9.31 12.94 -2.86
CA SER A 475 9.52 13.39 -1.49
C SER A 475 8.23 13.37 -0.68
N ALA A 476 8.36 12.98 0.59
CA ALA A 476 7.34 13.20 1.60
C ALA A 476 7.83 14.24 2.61
N GLN A 477 6.95 15.16 2.97
CA GLN A 477 7.24 16.23 3.91
C GLN A 477 6.41 16.08 5.17
N LEU A 478 7.06 15.95 6.32
CA LEU A 478 6.43 15.75 7.62
C LEU A 478 6.22 17.08 8.33
N TYR A 479 4.99 17.30 8.79
CA TYR A 479 4.58 18.47 9.55
C TYR A 479 4.12 18.07 10.95
N ASP A 480 4.54 18.81 11.97
CA ASP A 480 3.90 18.81 13.29
C ASP A 480 2.61 19.63 13.19
N ILE A 481 1.50 19.00 13.59
CA ILE A 481 0.16 19.61 13.62
C ILE A 481 -0.47 19.57 15.02
N SER A 482 0.35 19.28 16.04
CA SER A 482 -0.09 19.24 17.44
C SER A 482 -0.50 20.63 17.97
N GLY A 483 0.12 21.70 17.45
CA GLY A 483 -0.21 23.09 17.78
C GLY A 483 -1.26 23.73 16.87
N ASP A 484 -1.44 25.04 17.04
CA ASP A 484 -2.40 25.83 16.24
C ASP A 484 -1.96 25.95 14.77
N LYS A 485 -0.64 26.02 14.54
CA LYS A 485 0.00 26.21 13.24
C LYS A 485 0.72 24.94 12.79
N MET A 486 0.75 24.72 11.48
CA MET A 486 1.51 23.62 10.89
C MET A 486 3.00 23.97 10.88
N GLU A 487 3.87 23.06 11.29
CA GLU A 487 5.33 23.26 11.27
C GLU A 487 5.99 22.17 10.43
N LEU A 488 6.70 22.54 9.36
CA LEU A 488 7.47 21.58 8.55
C LEU A 488 8.73 21.17 9.33
N ILE A 489 8.80 19.92 9.77
CA ILE A 489 9.86 19.43 10.66
C ILE A 489 10.85 18.49 9.96
N SER A 490 10.42 17.82 8.87
CA SER A 490 11.30 16.92 8.10
C SER A 490 10.83 16.77 6.64
N ASP A 491 11.74 16.31 5.80
CA ASP A 491 11.56 16.01 4.37
C ASP A 491 12.40 14.74 4.09
N PHE A 492 11.78 13.68 3.56
CA PHE A 492 12.43 12.38 3.32
C PHE A 492 12.04 11.78 1.97
N PRO A 493 12.98 11.10 1.28
CA PRO A 493 12.73 10.56 -0.05
C PRO A 493 11.80 9.34 0.00
N THR A 494 11.01 9.19 -1.04
CA THR A 494 10.06 8.08 -1.23
C THR A 494 10.21 7.45 -2.60
N HIS A 495 10.06 6.13 -2.68
CA HIS A 495 10.26 5.36 -3.91
C HIS A 495 8.98 5.18 -4.75
N GLY A 496 9.12 5.17 -6.07
CA GLY A 496 8.11 4.62 -6.98
C GLY A 496 6.86 5.49 -7.24
N GLU A 497 6.92 6.79 -6.91
CA GLU A 497 5.77 7.72 -6.93
C GLU A 497 4.60 7.28 -6.03
N PRO A 498 4.71 7.42 -4.71
CA PRO A 498 3.60 7.12 -3.82
C PRO A 498 2.35 7.93 -4.16
N HIS A 499 1.23 7.25 -4.38
CA HIS A 499 -0.05 7.91 -4.63
C HIS A 499 -0.75 8.31 -3.34
N TYR A 500 -0.79 7.40 -2.37
CA TYR A 500 -1.42 7.59 -1.06
C TYR A 500 -0.70 6.81 0.03
N ALA A 501 -1.10 7.03 1.28
CA ALA A 501 -0.54 6.35 2.43
C ALA A 501 -1.56 6.24 3.56
N ALA A 502 -1.39 5.21 4.39
CA ALA A 502 -2.10 5.06 5.66
C ALA A 502 -1.09 4.95 6.80
N ALA A 503 -1.40 5.50 7.97
CA ALA A 503 -0.51 5.46 9.11
C ALA A 503 -1.24 5.13 10.41
N ILE A 504 -0.55 4.43 11.30
CA ILE A 504 -1.08 3.91 12.56
C ILE A 504 0.00 3.96 13.64
N LYS A 505 -0.43 4.14 14.90
CA LYS A 505 0.47 4.06 16.05
C LYS A 505 1.15 2.70 16.12
N ALA A 506 2.45 2.72 16.42
CA ALA A 506 3.27 1.52 16.48
C ALA A 506 2.77 0.53 17.55
N ASP A 507 2.19 1.02 18.65
CA ASP A 507 1.66 0.20 19.75
C ASP A 507 0.48 -0.70 19.37
N LYS A 508 -0.20 -0.43 18.24
CA LYS A 508 -1.27 -1.28 17.71
C LYS A 508 -0.76 -2.44 16.85
N VAL A 509 0.45 -2.34 16.32
CA VAL A 509 1.00 -3.30 15.35
C VAL A 509 2.19 -4.05 15.94
N ALA A 510 3.18 -3.33 16.48
CA ALA A 510 4.45 -3.91 16.93
C ALA A 510 4.31 -5.05 17.95
N PRO A 511 3.39 -5.01 18.93
CA PRO A 511 3.23 -6.12 19.88
C PRO A 511 2.79 -7.45 19.25
N ASN A 512 2.17 -7.40 18.07
CA ASN A 512 1.65 -8.58 17.37
C ASN A 512 2.62 -9.10 16.31
N SER A 513 3.74 -8.43 16.06
CA SER A 513 4.65 -8.80 14.99
C SER A 513 5.33 -10.15 15.26
N ARG A 514 5.16 -11.08 14.32
CA ARG A 514 5.80 -12.39 14.33
C ARG A 514 7.28 -12.26 13.97
N LYS A 515 8.12 -12.89 14.78
CA LYS A 515 9.58 -12.87 14.63
C LYS A 515 10.11 -14.02 13.78
N ILE A 516 9.58 -15.23 14.00
CA ILE A 516 10.02 -16.45 13.30
C ILE A 516 8.81 -17.27 12.87
N TYR A 517 9.00 -18.15 11.89
CA TYR A 517 8.12 -19.28 11.69
C TYR A 517 8.56 -20.41 12.62
N ARG A 518 7.59 -21.02 13.30
CA ARG A 518 7.87 -22.17 14.16
C ARG A 518 8.10 -23.40 13.29
N LEU A 519 9.26 -24.03 13.44
CA LEU A 519 9.62 -25.18 12.61
C LEU A 519 8.67 -26.38 12.83
N ASP A 520 8.14 -26.53 14.04
CA ASP A 520 7.18 -27.60 14.33
C ASP A 520 5.82 -27.38 13.64
N GLU A 521 5.45 -26.13 13.38
CA GLU A 521 4.24 -25.72 12.65
C GLU A 521 4.42 -25.66 11.12
N ASN A 522 5.63 -25.91 10.61
CA ASN A 522 5.87 -25.96 9.17
C ASN A 522 5.25 -27.23 8.56
N GLU A 523 4.26 -27.03 7.70
CA GLU A 523 3.50 -28.06 6.98
C GLU A 523 3.83 -28.09 5.48
N HIS A 524 4.89 -27.42 5.04
CA HIS A 524 5.30 -27.43 3.65
C HIS A 524 5.60 -28.88 3.20
N PRO A 525 5.09 -29.33 2.03
CA PRO A 525 5.17 -30.73 1.60
C PRO A 525 6.61 -31.24 1.38
N TYR A 526 7.54 -30.30 1.20
CA TYR A 526 8.96 -30.60 1.02
C TYR A 526 9.84 -30.14 2.19
N ALA A 527 9.25 -29.78 3.33
CA ALA A 527 10.01 -29.40 4.51
C ALA A 527 10.91 -30.55 4.99
N VAL A 528 12.10 -30.18 5.45
CA VAL A 528 12.96 -31.05 6.28
C VAL A 528 13.03 -30.42 7.67
N LYS A 529 12.63 -31.16 8.71
CA LYS A 529 12.58 -30.66 10.09
C LYS A 529 13.85 -30.94 10.88
N ASN A 530 14.74 -31.72 10.31
CA ASN A 530 16.09 -32.00 10.82
C ASN A 530 16.98 -32.45 9.66
N GLU A 531 18.29 -32.41 9.87
CA GLU A 531 19.29 -32.78 8.88
C GLU A 531 19.19 -34.24 8.39
N GLY A 532 18.63 -35.15 9.19
CA GLY A 532 18.43 -36.56 8.78
C GLY A 532 17.34 -36.77 7.74
N GLU A 533 16.53 -35.74 7.45
CA GLU A 533 15.47 -35.79 6.43
C GLU A 533 15.93 -35.28 5.06
N THR A 534 17.15 -34.74 4.96
CA THR A 534 17.73 -34.25 3.70
C THR A 534 17.99 -35.42 2.75
N LYS A 535 17.77 -35.19 1.46
CA LYS A 535 17.90 -36.23 0.42
C LYS A 535 17.90 -35.60 -0.96
N VAL A 536 18.45 -36.32 -1.94
CA VAL A 536 18.27 -35.99 -3.35
C VAL A 536 17.60 -37.17 -4.06
N VAL A 537 16.48 -36.91 -4.72
CA VAL A 537 15.68 -37.96 -5.40
C VAL A 537 15.42 -37.59 -6.85
N ARG A 538 15.46 -38.58 -7.73
CA ARG A 538 15.22 -38.41 -9.16
C ARG A 538 13.94 -39.12 -9.57
N ASP A 539 13.09 -38.40 -10.30
CA ASP A 539 11.92 -38.90 -11.01
C ASP A 539 12.03 -38.55 -12.50
N GLY A 540 12.53 -39.51 -13.29
CA GLY A 540 12.86 -39.27 -14.70
C GLY A 540 13.90 -38.17 -14.88
N LYS A 541 13.49 -37.06 -15.50
CA LYS A 541 14.31 -35.85 -15.69
C LYS A 541 14.14 -34.82 -14.58
N THR A 542 13.22 -35.03 -13.65
CA THR A 542 13.04 -34.14 -12.51
C THR A 542 13.92 -34.63 -11.36
N VAL A 543 14.63 -33.72 -10.72
CA VAL A 543 15.43 -34.01 -9.52
C VAL A 543 14.97 -33.09 -8.41
N HIS A 544 14.66 -33.64 -7.25
CA HIS A 544 14.29 -32.91 -6.04
C HIS A 544 15.43 -33.01 -5.04
N VAL A 545 16.00 -31.87 -4.68
CA VAL A 545 17.00 -31.69 -3.63
C VAL A 545 16.26 -31.17 -2.40
N TYR A 546 16.13 -32.00 -1.37
CA TYR A 546 15.61 -31.63 -0.06
C TYR A 546 16.81 -31.24 0.80
N MET A 547 16.93 -29.95 1.08
CA MET A 547 18.08 -29.33 1.69
C MET A 547 17.67 -28.59 2.97
N SER A 548 18.52 -28.63 3.98
CA SER A 548 18.40 -27.78 5.17
C SER A 548 19.48 -26.71 5.22
N THR A 549 19.18 -25.61 5.91
CA THR A 549 20.16 -24.61 6.35
C THR A 549 20.11 -24.47 7.87
N ILE A 550 21.28 -24.46 8.47
CA ILE A 550 21.55 -23.98 9.83
C ILE A 550 22.89 -23.27 9.75
N ARG A 551 23.16 -22.28 10.60
CA ARG A 551 24.36 -21.44 10.55
C ARG A 551 25.68 -22.23 10.64
N SER A 552 26.13 -22.68 9.49
CA SER A 552 27.21 -22.14 8.65
C SER A 552 27.38 -23.06 7.43
N HIS A 553 26.39 -23.92 7.13
CA HIS A 553 26.47 -24.92 6.08
C HIS A 553 25.08 -25.24 5.49
N PHE A 554 25.09 -25.73 4.27
CA PHE A 554 23.96 -26.43 3.65
C PHE A 554 24.08 -27.92 3.95
N ASN A 555 22.95 -28.62 4.01
CA ASN A 555 22.95 -30.08 4.01
C ASN A 555 21.93 -30.58 2.98
N PRO A 556 22.34 -31.28 1.91
CA PRO A 556 23.74 -31.56 1.53
C PRO A 556 24.46 -30.33 0.96
N ASP A 557 25.79 -30.33 1.00
CA ASP A 557 26.64 -29.31 0.36
C ASP A 557 27.38 -29.84 -0.89
N ASN A 558 27.42 -31.16 -1.10
CA ASN A 558 27.99 -31.78 -2.30
C ASN A 558 26.93 -32.66 -2.98
N ILE A 559 26.68 -32.44 -4.26
CA ILE A 559 25.67 -33.17 -5.05
C ILE A 559 26.29 -33.65 -6.37
N GLU A 560 26.25 -34.95 -6.61
CA GLU A 560 26.77 -35.61 -7.82
C GLU A 560 25.63 -36.29 -8.59
N GLY A 561 25.84 -36.58 -9.88
CA GLY A 561 24.89 -37.34 -10.69
C GLY A 561 23.69 -36.54 -11.24
N ILE A 562 23.73 -35.20 -11.19
CA ILE A 562 22.86 -34.34 -12.01
C ILE A 562 23.32 -34.42 -13.47
N LYS A 563 22.39 -34.29 -14.41
CA LYS A 563 22.64 -34.42 -15.84
C LYS A 563 22.10 -33.22 -16.62
N VAL A 564 22.72 -32.91 -17.75
CA VAL A 564 22.21 -31.91 -18.69
C VAL A 564 20.80 -32.31 -19.13
N GLY A 565 19.86 -31.35 -19.06
CA GLY A 565 18.46 -31.57 -19.38
C GLY A 565 17.61 -32.10 -18.22
N ASP A 566 18.18 -32.21 -17.02
CA ASP A 566 17.40 -32.31 -15.80
C ASP A 566 16.69 -30.99 -15.46
N LYS A 567 15.58 -31.11 -14.74
CA LYS A 567 14.94 -30.00 -14.04
C LYS A 567 15.11 -30.22 -12.55
N VAL A 568 15.93 -29.38 -11.92
CA VAL A 568 16.32 -29.52 -10.51
C VAL A 568 15.52 -28.55 -9.66
N TYR A 569 14.83 -29.08 -8.66
CA TYR A 569 14.14 -28.32 -7.62
C TYR A 569 14.96 -28.36 -6.33
N PHE A 570 15.34 -27.20 -5.81
CA PHE A 570 15.95 -27.06 -4.50
C PHE A 570 14.88 -26.65 -3.49
N HIS A 571 14.42 -27.61 -2.67
CA HIS A 571 13.52 -27.38 -1.55
C HIS A 571 14.37 -27.15 -0.30
N ILE A 572 14.41 -25.91 0.19
CA ILE A 572 15.36 -25.51 1.22
C ILE A 572 14.59 -25.09 2.47
N THR A 573 14.87 -25.73 3.60
CA THR A 573 14.25 -25.41 4.90
C THR A 573 15.27 -24.77 5.83
N ASN A 574 14.92 -23.61 6.38
CA ASN A 574 15.70 -22.95 7.42
C ASN A 574 15.35 -23.53 8.80
N LEU A 575 16.32 -24.23 9.41
CA LEU A 575 16.17 -24.89 10.71
C LEU A 575 16.41 -23.96 11.90
N GLU A 576 16.83 -22.71 11.67
CA GLU A 576 17.02 -21.73 12.74
C GLU A 576 15.70 -21.47 13.49
N GLN A 577 15.79 -21.33 14.81
CA GLN A 577 14.68 -20.95 15.69
C GLN A 577 15.06 -19.74 16.56
N ASP A 578 15.90 -18.88 16.01
CA ASP A 578 16.26 -17.56 16.54
C ASP A 578 15.79 -16.47 15.59
N PHE A 579 15.49 -15.29 16.12
CA PHE A 579 15.00 -14.16 15.33
C PHE A 579 16.15 -13.54 14.51
N ASP A 580 15.83 -13.03 13.33
CA ASP A 580 16.77 -12.28 12.47
C ASP A 580 17.97 -13.12 11.99
N VAL A 581 17.72 -14.41 11.71
CA VAL A 581 18.70 -15.34 11.10
C VAL A 581 18.16 -15.94 9.79
N PRO A 582 17.90 -15.11 8.76
CA PRO A 582 17.53 -15.64 7.45
C PRO A 582 18.71 -16.36 6.79
N HIS A 583 18.39 -17.23 5.84
CA HIS A 583 19.39 -17.82 4.95
C HIS A 583 19.08 -17.51 3.50
N GLY A 584 20.14 -17.35 2.72
CA GLY A 584 20.10 -17.12 1.30
C GLY A 584 20.34 -18.40 0.50
N PHE A 585 19.93 -18.43 -0.77
CA PHE A 585 20.39 -19.43 -1.73
C PHE A 585 20.46 -18.85 -3.14
N ALA A 586 21.64 -18.93 -3.75
CA ALA A 586 21.83 -18.67 -5.17
C ALA A 586 22.85 -19.64 -5.78
N MET A 587 22.72 -19.88 -7.08
CA MET A 587 23.61 -20.72 -7.86
C MET A 587 24.13 -19.97 -9.09
N ILE A 588 25.40 -20.18 -9.43
CA ILE A 588 26.00 -19.53 -10.61
C ILE A 588 25.21 -19.84 -11.88
N GLY A 589 24.86 -18.79 -12.63
CA GLY A 589 24.16 -18.94 -13.91
C GLY A 589 22.73 -19.45 -13.82
N GLN A 590 22.15 -19.58 -12.63
CA GLN A 590 20.73 -19.85 -12.47
C GLN A 590 19.93 -18.66 -13.03
N ASN A 591 19.08 -18.93 -14.03
CA ASN A 591 18.20 -17.91 -14.61
C ASN A 591 16.92 -17.75 -13.77
N ASN A 592 17.11 -17.43 -12.48
CA ASN A 592 16.08 -17.14 -11.49
C ASN A 592 16.65 -16.15 -10.45
N SER A 593 15.81 -15.60 -9.58
CA SER A 593 16.26 -14.83 -8.43
C SER A 593 16.80 -15.75 -7.32
N GLU A 594 17.58 -15.18 -6.40
CA GLU A 594 17.91 -15.82 -5.13
C GLU A 594 16.66 -16.19 -4.33
N LEU A 595 16.84 -17.03 -3.31
CA LEU A 595 15.86 -17.20 -2.24
C LEU A 595 16.37 -16.54 -0.96
N LEU A 596 15.50 -15.81 -0.28
CA LEU A 596 15.68 -15.43 1.12
C LEU A 596 14.68 -16.21 1.98
N ILE A 597 15.17 -16.99 2.94
CA ILE A 597 14.42 -18.03 3.65
C ILE A 597 14.45 -17.71 5.14
N MET A 598 13.30 -17.28 5.68
CA MET A 598 13.19 -16.89 7.09
C MET A 598 13.31 -18.10 8.03
N PRO A 599 13.73 -17.92 9.30
CA PRO A 599 13.74 -18.98 10.31
C PRO A 599 12.44 -19.79 10.34
N GLY A 600 12.56 -21.12 10.22
CA GLY A 600 11.43 -22.07 10.18
C GLY A 600 10.71 -22.20 8.84
N GLN A 601 11.04 -21.39 7.83
CA GLN A 601 10.40 -21.40 6.52
C GLN A 601 11.02 -22.45 5.59
N THR A 602 10.22 -22.95 4.64
CA THR A 602 10.70 -23.71 3.47
C THR A 602 10.38 -22.95 2.20
N LYS A 603 11.34 -22.85 1.27
CA LYS A 603 11.13 -22.29 -0.07
C LYS A 603 11.78 -23.15 -1.15
N THR A 604 11.29 -23.01 -2.37
CA THR A 604 11.77 -23.78 -3.52
C THR A 604 12.22 -22.87 -4.66
N THR A 605 13.38 -23.18 -5.23
CA THR A 605 13.82 -22.61 -6.50
C THR A 605 14.12 -23.70 -7.53
N THR A 606 13.91 -23.37 -8.80
CA THR A 606 14.15 -24.27 -9.93
C THR A 606 15.41 -23.88 -10.68
N TRP A 607 16.18 -24.88 -11.10
CA TRP A 607 17.34 -24.74 -11.96
C TRP A 607 17.35 -25.81 -13.07
N GLU A 608 17.61 -25.40 -14.31
CA GLU A 608 17.71 -26.29 -15.46
C GLU A 608 19.13 -26.21 -16.04
N PRO A 609 20.05 -27.10 -15.67
CA PRO A 609 21.42 -27.08 -16.16
C PRO A 609 21.49 -27.38 -17.67
N ASP A 610 22.08 -26.45 -18.43
CA ASP A 610 22.25 -26.55 -19.88
C ASP A 610 23.64 -27.10 -20.29
N ARG A 611 24.57 -27.23 -19.33
CA ARG A 611 25.99 -27.54 -19.59
C ARG A 611 26.61 -28.45 -18.54
N VAL A 612 27.48 -29.34 -19.01
CA VAL A 612 28.35 -30.17 -18.17
C VAL A 612 29.32 -29.28 -17.39
N GLY A 613 29.54 -29.60 -16.11
CA GLY A 613 30.45 -28.86 -15.26
C GLY A 613 30.25 -29.10 -13.78
N VAL A 614 31.03 -28.42 -12.95
CA VAL A 614 30.84 -28.32 -11.51
C VAL A 614 30.43 -26.88 -11.22
N TRP A 615 29.28 -26.72 -10.58
CA TRP A 615 28.61 -25.43 -10.39
C TRP A 615 28.44 -25.16 -8.90
N PRO A 616 29.04 -24.08 -8.37
CA PRO A 616 28.84 -23.71 -6.96
C PRO A 616 27.47 -23.08 -6.70
N PHE A 617 26.96 -23.30 -5.50
CA PHE A 617 25.88 -22.53 -4.88
C PHE A 617 26.33 -22.01 -3.52
N TYR A 618 25.70 -20.94 -3.03
CA TYR A 618 26.11 -20.28 -1.79
C TYR A 618 24.95 -19.57 -1.08
N CYS A 619 25.14 -19.28 0.20
CA CYS A 619 24.24 -18.44 0.97
C CYS A 619 24.50 -16.97 0.65
N THR A 620 23.53 -16.32 0.02
CA THR A 620 23.56 -14.89 -0.31
C THR A 620 23.47 -13.98 0.91
N ASP A 621 22.79 -14.44 1.97
CA ASP A 621 22.62 -13.69 3.21
C ASP A 621 23.85 -13.83 4.14
N PHE A 622 24.17 -12.75 4.86
CA PHE A 622 25.22 -12.75 5.89
C PHE A 622 24.66 -13.35 7.19
N CYS A 623 24.48 -14.67 7.18
CA CYS A 623 23.82 -15.40 8.27
C CYS A 623 24.75 -15.75 9.46
N SER A 624 26.07 -15.74 9.26
CA SER A 624 27.06 -16.08 10.31
C SER A 624 28.44 -15.49 10.02
N ALA A 625 29.36 -15.59 10.99
CA ALA A 625 30.77 -15.22 10.76
C ALA A 625 31.46 -16.09 9.69
N LEU A 626 30.89 -17.25 9.37
CA LEU A 626 31.35 -18.20 8.36
C LEU A 626 30.41 -18.24 7.14
N HIS A 627 29.70 -17.14 6.84
CA HIS A 627 28.77 -17.12 5.71
C HIS A 627 29.47 -17.36 4.36
N GLN A 628 30.75 -17.00 4.24
CA GLN A 628 31.55 -17.26 3.03
C GLN A 628 31.83 -18.75 2.85
N GLU A 629 31.97 -19.50 3.94
CA GLU A 629 32.16 -20.95 3.94
C GLU A 629 30.83 -21.71 3.73
N MET A 630 29.69 -21.04 3.89
CA MET A 630 28.36 -21.61 3.61
C MET A 630 28.10 -21.66 2.11
N GLN A 631 28.71 -22.65 1.46
CA GLN A 631 28.62 -22.93 0.04
C GLN A 631 28.64 -24.43 -0.24
N GLY A 632 28.30 -24.80 -1.46
CA GLY A 632 28.34 -26.19 -1.92
C GLY A 632 28.55 -26.29 -3.42
N TYR A 633 28.68 -27.51 -3.91
CA TYR A 633 28.93 -27.81 -5.32
C TYR A 633 27.94 -28.84 -5.85
N ILE A 634 27.52 -28.63 -7.10
CA ILE A 634 26.76 -29.59 -7.87
C ILE A 634 27.49 -29.98 -9.15
N ARG A 635 27.65 -31.27 -9.40
CA ARG A 635 28.23 -31.78 -10.65
C ARG A 635 27.15 -32.16 -11.65
N VAL A 636 27.16 -31.47 -12.78
CA VAL A 636 26.33 -31.77 -13.95
C VAL A 636 27.13 -32.59 -14.95
N SER A 637 26.65 -33.78 -15.26
CA SER A 637 27.23 -34.73 -16.21
C SER A 637 26.47 -34.71 -17.56
N PRO A 638 27.04 -35.29 -18.63
CA PRO A 638 26.31 -35.49 -19.88
C PRO A 638 24.97 -36.22 -19.67
N ALA A 639 24.00 -35.99 -20.57
CA ALA A 639 22.67 -36.60 -20.50
C ALA A 639 22.70 -38.15 -20.51
N ASP A 640 23.72 -38.74 -21.14
CA ASP A 640 23.96 -40.18 -21.26
C ASP A 640 24.93 -40.74 -20.19
N SER A 641 25.34 -39.94 -19.21
CA SER A 641 26.23 -40.37 -18.13
C SER A 641 25.60 -41.48 -17.27
N ASP A 642 26.44 -42.41 -16.80
CA ASP A 642 26.12 -43.50 -15.88
C ASP A 642 26.37 -43.15 -14.40
N ILE A 643 26.82 -41.93 -14.10
CA ILE A 643 27.03 -41.46 -12.72
C ILE A 643 25.68 -41.47 -11.99
N GLU A 644 25.64 -42.23 -10.90
CA GLU A 644 24.48 -42.31 -10.02
C GLU A 644 24.33 -41.05 -9.18
N LEU A 645 23.09 -40.75 -8.79
CA LEU A 645 22.80 -39.63 -7.92
C LEU A 645 23.35 -39.91 -6.52
N SER A 646 24.19 -39.04 -6.00
CA SER A 646 24.71 -39.11 -4.63
C SER A 646 24.84 -37.72 -4.04
N TRP A 647 24.73 -37.61 -2.72
CA TRP A 647 24.87 -36.35 -1.99
C TRP A 647 25.52 -36.61 -0.64
N SER A 648 26.24 -35.63 -0.11
CA SER A 648 26.92 -35.76 1.17
C SER A 648 27.02 -34.42 1.91
N LEU A 649 27.38 -34.53 3.19
CA LEU A 649 27.89 -33.47 4.04
C LEU A 649 29.12 -34.04 4.78
N GLY A 650 30.34 -33.69 4.32
CA GLY A 650 31.58 -34.29 4.84
C GLY A 650 32.04 -35.56 4.11
N GLU A 651 32.80 -36.43 4.79
CA GLU A 651 33.42 -37.64 4.20
C GLU A 651 32.49 -38.87 4.14
N GLU A 652 31.21 -38.75 4.50
CA GLU A 652 30.20 -39.83 4.41
C GLU A 652 29.21 -39.61 3.27
#